data_AF-A0A2P4Y1F8-F1
#
_entry.id   AF-A0A2P4Y1F8-F1
#
_cell.length_a   1.000
_cell.length_b   1.000
_cell.length_c   1.000
_cell.angle_alpha   90.00
_cell.angle_beta   90.00
_cell.angle_gamma   90.00
#
_symmetry.space_group_name_H-M   'P 1'
#
loop_
_entity.id
_entity.type
_entity.pdbx_description
1 polymer ?
#
loop_
_entity_poly.entity_id
_entity_poly.type
_entity_poly.pdbx_seq_one_letter_code
_entity_poly.pdbx_strand_id
1 'polypeptide(L)'
;MEYGGYRANHLLHGVVALLDLGASEEKIEDFAESYATKLEKQKPNHEDVTQLDVRAKILQESKLTFENAHQLLGKRQNFDELLALYATEVGELGIDGAVKKHLPVLVGGLAGALLHAIIQLGYAYHIGGERLVAEGLTYMHFSYLSFDEPHKDNKEELLERKIFSREEALQLVKMLNNNEVLLSEMYRKLQMKPLADLEIGGIQKRLSTMSGDQERGSSVAFNLIWDTINSYDLSKMDGVFALDVSFWLYMMIEHNDFVILHAVTSAWALQQVEHLLEPKDRERAWKVWLHVALSAFVTNKFKDVQMLDVCEQRLDELPGLQQWSQIIARTLRLGDGGLIERDLVHAYKLVQVAQTHAQTNDNAFLTTEERDFITRKSALKVISCLLVTTAISATTQSSDAAAANSSPSKPFPKDMVDYLQCQVCQTPELTGSVQDSACDYESVDKAVNEHFHPLLHELSRLTFFRYFKVDLGKECPYLPWQDDGMCASIDCAVCECPSHEIPAPWSQLDQQETQSRQQQQAGKPCDEQTGESTLSKVERKNAVAGESFKGWEELSSINVWATQGEAEETMTYINLLENPERYTGYSGVQAERIWKAIYEENCFTPPEENALDGMCLEERVYYRLISGLQASINTHIALTYKFGNKWGVNPSLFVNRVGKHRERLQNLYFAYLFVMRAISKYRHELLAYDYNTGNADDDLRAKEILRQLLLEGSDDARASGVSCPAYAECSSVLSGFDESALFRVQAEGLSIDQLAQAKQEKEQLEVQFREKFQNVSRIMDCVTCEKCRLWGKLQTMGLGTAIKILLAEDVSTIPKLHRNELIALINVANNLSRSVDGVKMMRELEFIEAVKQFGLVCGSAVLLVVILIAIFRKRKSRTNAHKKQE
;
A
#
# COMPACT_ATOMS: atom_id res chain seq x y z
N MET A 1 2.94 -0.96 -29.29
CA MET A 1 2.76 -2.31 -28.69
C MET A 1 3.07 -2.31 -27.19
N GLU A 2 4.20 -1.77 -26.77
CA GLU A 2 4.52 -1.60 -25.33
C GLU A 2 4.87 -0.14 -25.00
N TYR A 3 4.79 0.23 -23.73
CA TYR A 3 5.31 1.47 -23.16
C TYR A 3 6.11 1.14 -21.89
N GLY A 4 7.21 1.84 -21.63
CA GLY A 4 8.10 1.51 -20.50
C GLY A 4 8.69 0.09 -20.57
N GLY A 5 9.04 -0.39 -21.78
CA GLY A 5 9.78 -1.63 -22.04
C GLY A 5 9.03 -2.97 -21.86
N TYR A 6 8.05 -3.04 -20.96
CA TYR A 6 7.33 -4.29 -20.63
C TYR A 6 5.84 -4.12 -20.34
N ARG A 7 5.31 -2.89 -20.39
CA ARG A 7 3.87 -2.63 -20.18
C ARG A 7 3.15 -2.61 -21.51
N ALA A 8 2.09 -3.38 -21.64
CA ALA A 8 1.32 -3.43 -22.88
C ALA A 8 0.39 -2.23 -23.02
N ASN A 9 0.35 -1.65 -24.22
CA ASN A 9 -0.59 -0.59 -24.57
C ASN A 9 -1.99 -1.16 -24.85
N HIS A 10 -3.03 -0.36 -24.62
CA HIS A 10 -4.43 -0.73 -24.84
C HIS A 10 -5.13 0.13 -25.89
N LEU A 11 -4.39 0.93 -26.65
CA LEU A 11 -4.95 1.94 -27.56
C LEU A 11 -5.89 1.29 -28.58
N LEU A 12 -5.41 0.25 -29.28
CA LEU A 12 -6.21 -0.49 -30.25
C LEU A 12 -7.49 -1.06 -29.62
N HIS A 13 -7.38 -1.69 -28.45
CA HIS A 13 -8.51 -2.36 -27.80
C HIS A 13 -9.61 -1.36 -27.43
N GLY A 14 -9.22 -0.17 -26.95
CA GLY A 14 -10.18 0.87 -26.58
C GLY A 14 -10.88 1.48 -27.78
N VAL A 15 -10.14 1.73 -28.87
CA VAL A 15 -10.71 2.24 -30.14
C VAL A 15 -11.73 1.25 -30.70
N VAL A 16 -11.36 -0.03 -30.82
CA VAL A 16 -12.28 -1.06 -31.33
C VAL A 16 -13.47 -1.25 -30.39
N ALA A 17 -13.26 -1.28 -29.07
CA ALA A 17 -14.36 -1.41 -28.13
C ALA A 17 -15.36 -0.24 -28.20
N LEU A 18 -14.88 1.00 -28.36
CA LEU A 18 -15.75 2.17 -28.54
C LEU A 18 -16.51 2.11 -29.86
N LEU A 19 -15.86 1.68 -30.94
CA LEU A 19 -16.48 1.50 -32.24
C LEU A 19 -17.64 0.49 -32.17
N ASP A 20 -17.41 -0.67 -31.58
CA ASP A 20 -18.43 -1.73 -31.41
C ASP A 20 -19.59 -1.30 -30.50
N LEU A 21 -19.31 -0.46 -29.49
CA LEU A 21 -20.34 0.13 -28.63
C LEU A 21 -21.14 1.24 -29.32
N GLY A 22 -20.80 1.62 -30.55
CA GLY A 22 -21.48 2.66 -31.32
C GLY A 22 -21.14 4.09 -30.89
N ALA A 23 -19.90 4.32 -30.41
CA ALA A 23 -19.39 5.67 -30.15
C ALA A 23 -19.33 6.52 -31.44
N SER A 24 -19.43 7.85 -31.30
CA SER A 24 -19.17 8.77 -32.42
C SER A 24 -17.68 8.78 -32.79
N GLU A 25 -17.36 9.13 -34.04
CA GLU A 25 -15.98 9.31 -34.50
C GLU A 25 -15.21 10.30 -33.60
N GLU A 26 -15.82 11.43 -33.26
CA GLU A 26 -15.26 12.43 -32.34
C GLU A 26 -14.85 11.82 -30.99
N LYS A 27 -15.69 10.94 -30.43
CA LYS A 27 -15.39 10.29 -29.14
C LYS A 27 -14.23 9.30 -29.26
N ILE A 28 -14.13 8.60 -30.38
CA ILE A 28 -13.04 7.66 -30.64
C ILE A 28 -11.71 8.42 -30.81
N GLU A 29 -11.74 9.54 -31.54
CA GLU A 29 -10.59 10.44 -31.70
C GLU A 29 -10.14 11.01 -30.34
N ASP A 30 -11.07 11.53 -29.54
CA ASP A 30 -10.80 12.04 -28.19
C ASP A 30 -10.16 10.98 -27.29
N PHE A 31 -10.68 9.74 -27.31
CA PHE A 31 -10.09 8.63 -26.58
C PHE A 31 -8.66 8.34 -27.06
N ALA A 32 -8.45 8.28 -28.39
CA ALA A 32 -7.16 7.94 -28.96
C ALA A 32 -6.10 9.00 -28.64
N GLU A 33 -6.43 10.28 -28.77
CA GLU A 33 -5.55 11.41 -28.42
C GLU A 33 -5.25 11.41 -26.91
N SER A 34 -6.28 11.25 -26.07
CA SER A 34 -6.13 11.17 -24.62
C SER A 34 -5.25 9.98 -24.21
N TYR A 35 -5.42 8.81 -24.82
CA TYR A 35 -4.63 7.63 -24.52
C TYR A 35 -3.17 7.76 -25.01
N ALA A 36 -2.95 8.39 -26.17
CA ALA A 36 -1.62 8.63 -26.70
C ALA A 36 -0.72 9.44 -25.74
N THR A 37 -1.29 10.23 -24.84
CA THR A 37 -0.53 10.93 -23.78
C THR A 37 0.17 10.00 -22.77
N LYS A 38 -0.23 8.73 -22.67
CA LYS A 38 0.46 7.69 -21.85
C LYS A 38 1.63 7.05 -22.59
N LEU A 39 1.72 7.28 -23.90
CA LEU A 39 2.73 6.65 -24.75
C LEU A 39 3.90 7.61 -24.91
N GLU A 40 5.10 7.08 -24.75
CA GLU A 40 6.31 7.81 -25.08
C GLU A 40 6.42 7.89 -26.60
N LYS A 41 6.41 9.11 -27.13
CA LYS A 41 6.70 9.34 -28.55
C LYS A 41 8.19 9.08 -28.79
N GLN A 42 8.54 7.86 -29.12
CA GLN A 42 9.82 7.57 -29.74
C GLN A 42 9.70 7.91 -31.22
N LYS A 43 10.54 8.84 -31.70
CA LYS A 43 10.74 8.95 -33.15
C LYS A 43 11.28 7.59 -33.60
N PRO A 44 10.73 7.00 -34.68
CA PRO A 44 11.34 5.82 -35.25
C PRO A 44 12.82 6.13 -35.50
N ASN A 45 13.72 5.38 -34.87
CA ASN A 45 15.14 5.41 -35.25
C ASN A 45 15.37 4.67 -36.58
N HIS A 46 14.29 4.18 -37.20
CA HIS A 46 14.23 3.32 -38.38
C HIS A 46 13.02 3.70 -39.24
N GLU A 47 13.05 3.37 -40.52
CA GLU A 47 11.91 3.56 -41.43
C GLU A 47 10.75 2.62 -41.06
N ASP A 48 9.53 2.88 -41.56
CA ASP A 48 8.38 2.02 -41.30
C ASP A 48 8.56 0.66 -42.01
N VAL A 49 8.89 -0.36 -41.23
CA VAL A 49 9.26 -1.70 -41.72
C VAL A 49 8.12 -2.47 -42.39
N THR A 50 6.90 -1.93 -42.32
CA THR A 50 5.73 -2.47 -43.02
C THR A 50 5.61 -1.95 -44.46
N GLN A 51 6.33 -0.88 -44.82
CA GLN A 51 6.39 -0.37 -46.19
C GLN A 51 7.20 -1.30 -47.10
N LEU A 52 6.72 -1.50 -48.33
CA LEU A 52 7.23 -2.53 -49.24
C LEU A 52 8.74 -2.41 -49.55
N ASP A 53 9.21 -1.19 -49.77
CA ASP A 53 10.60 -0.84 -50.08
C ASP A 53 11.53 -1.03 -48.88
N VAL A 54 11.11 -0.57 -47.69
CA VAL A 54 11.84 -0.74 -46.43
C VAL A 54 11.91 -2.21 -46.03
N ARG A 55 10.77 -2.92 -46.14
CA ARG A 55 10.63 -4.34 -45.83
C ARG A 55 11.55 -5.20 -46.68
N ALA A 56 11.58 -4.96 -47.99
CA ALA A 56 12.44 -5.71 -48.92
C ALA A 56 13.92 -5.51 -48.59
N LYS A 57 14.32 -4.29 -48.19
CA LYS A 57 15.68 -3.98 -47.79
C LYS A 57 16.07 -4.67 -46.47
N ILE A 58 15.22 -4.58 -45.44
CA ILE A 58 15.47 -5.23 -44.14
C ILE A 58 15.58 -6.75 -44.29
N LEU A 59 14.74 -7.38 -45.11
CA LEU A 59 14.80 -8.83 -45.32
C LEU A 59 16.00 -9.28 -46.16
N GLN A 60 16.57 -8.41 -47.00
CA GLN A 60 17.82 -8.70 -47.70
C GLN A 60 19.04 -8.60 -46.77
N GLU A 61 19.00 -7.69 -45.80
CA GLU A 61 20.07 -7.45 -44.83
C GLU A 61 20.00 -8.43 -43.64
N SER A 62 18.80 -8.62 -43.07
CA SER A 62 18.51 -9.57 -42.00
C SER A 62 18.39 -10.97 -42.62
N LYS A 63 19.37 -11.83 -42.40
CA LYS A 63 19.33 -13.25 -42.82
C LYS A 63 18.32 -14.07 -41.99
N LEU A 64 17.30 -13.43 -41.42
CA LEU A 64 16.33 -14.02 -40.51
C LEU A 64 15.25 -14.75 -41.32
N THR A 65 15.02 -16.02 -41.02
CA THR A 65 13.95 -16.85 -41.58
C THR A 65 13.08 -17.38 -40.45
N PHE A 66 11.86 -17.84 -40.72
CA PHE A 66 11.00 -18.41 -39.67
C PHE A 66 11.63 -19.61 -38.94
N GLU A 67 12.49 -20.38 -39.61
CA GLU A 67 13.24 -21.50 -39.01
C GLU A 67 14.19 -21.01 -37.90
N ASN A 68 14.93 -19.93 -38.17
CA ASN A 68 15.87 -19.36 -37.20
C ASN A 68 15.16 -18.42 -36.20
N ALA A 69 14.09 -17.76 -36.62
CA ALA A 69 13.28 -16.88 -35.77
C ALA A 69 12.65 -17.65 -34.60
N HIS A 70 12.36 -18.95 -34.74
CA HIS A 70 11.86 -19.77 -33.64
C HIS A 70 12.77 -19.73 -32.40
N GLN A 71 14.09 -19.52 -32.57
CA GLN A 71 15.04 -19.38 -31.46
C GLN A 71 14.92 -18.03 -30.72
N LEU A 72 14.15 -17.08 -31.24
CA LEU A 72 13.91 -15.75 -30.68
C LEU A 72 12.61 -15.66 -29.86
N LEU A 73 11.81 -16.74 -29.81
CA LEU A 73 10.57 -16.77 -29.04
C LEU A 73 10.79 -16.29 -27.60
N GLY A 74 10.09 -15.22 -27.23
CA GLY A 74 10.10 -14.69 -25.86
C GLY A 74 11.38 -14.00 -25.43
N LYS A 75 12.41 -13.93 -26.29
CA LYS A 75 13.68 -13.24 -26.00
C LYS A 75 13.57 -11.72 -26.09
N ARG A 76 12.47 -11.20 -26.63
CA ARG A 76 12.23 -9.75 -26.79
C ARG A 76 13.35 -9.04 -27.57
N GLN A 77 13.80 -9.64 -28.66
CA GLN A 77 14.84 -9.12 -29.57
C GLN A 77 14.32 -9.01 -31.00
N ASN A 78 14.95 -8.15 -31.81
CA ASN A 78 14.73 -8.03 -33.26
C ASN A 78 13.27 -7.83 -33.69
N PHE A 79 12.53 -6.97 -32.99
CA PHE A 79 11.11 -6.73 -33.27
C PHE A 79 10.85 -6.30 -34.72
N ASP A 80 11.65 -5.39 -35.26
CA ASP A 80 11.48 -4.86 -36.62
C ASP A 80 11.68 -5.90 -37.71
N GLU A 81 12.67 -6.78 -37.55
CA GLU A 81 12.93 -7.88 -38.49
C GLU A 81 11.81 -8.92 -38.44
N LEU A 82 11.33 -9.25 -37.22
CA LEU A 82 10.17 -10.13 -37.04
C LEU A 82 8.92 -9.51 -37.66
N LEU A 83 8.69 -8.20 -37.49
CA LEU A 83 7.56 -7.50 -38.08
C LEU A 83 7.62 -7.52 -39.61
N ALA A 84 8.80 -7.31 -40.19
CA ALA A 84 9.00 -7.41 -41.64
C ALA A 84 8.67 -8.81 -42.18
N LEU A 85 9.06 -9.87 -41.45
CA LEU A 85 8.74 -11.26 -41.79
C LEU A 85 7.23 -11.54 -41.74
N TYR A 86 6.58 -11.22 -40.62
CA TYR A 86 5.13 -11.43 -40.48
C TYR A 86 4.32 -10.57 -41.45
N ALA A 87 4.73 -9.31 -41.71
CA ALA A 87 4.07 -8.46 -42.70
C ALA A 87 4.20 -9.01 -44.13
N THR A 88 5.29 -9.69 -44.45
CA THR A 88 5.46 -10.36 -45.74
C THR A 88 4.50 -11.54 -45.88
N GLU A 89 4.45 -12.41 -44.87
CA GLU A 89 3.51 -13.56 -44.84
C GLU A 89 2.04 -13.12 -44.88
N VAL A 90 1.67 -12.07 -44.15
CA VAL A 90 0.31 -11.52 -44.20
C VAL A 90 -0.01 -10.97 -45.59
N GLY A 91 0.94 -10.33 -46.27
CA GLY A 91 0.75 -9.83 -47.63
C GLY A 91 0.66 -10.94 -48.69
N GLU A 92 1.35 -12.08 -48.49
CA GLU A 92 1.36 -13.20 -49.45
C GLU A 92 0.19 -14.18 -49.24
N LEU A 93 -0.12 -14.51 -47.99
CA LEU A 93 -1.14 -15.51 -47.62
C LEU A 93 -2.50 -14.89 -47.28
N GLY A 94 -2.56 -13.57 -47.12
CA GLY A 94 -3.68 -12.87 -46.50
C GLY A 94 -3.73 -13.06 -44.99
N ILE A 95 -4.63 -12.32 -44.33
CA ILE A 95 -4.81 -12.33 -42.88
C ILE A 95 -5.11 -13.76 -42.36
N ASP A 96 -6.13 -14.42 -42.91
CA ASP A 96 -6.53 -15.77 -42.46
C ASP A 96 -5.43 -16.81 -42.69
N GLY A 97 -4.76 -16.74 -43.85
CA GLY A 97 -3.69 -17.67 -44.21
C GLY A 97 -2.49 -17.54 -43.27
N ALA A 98 -2.09 -16.31 -42.95
CA ALA A 98 -0.98 -16.04 -42.03
C ALA A 98 -1.31 -16.46 -40.59
N VAL A 99 -2.50 -16.12 -40.07
CA VAL A 99 -2.91 -16.53 -38.73
C VAL A 99 -3.01 -18.06 -38.63
N LYS A 100 -3.63 -18.72 -39.62
CA LYS A 100 -3.73 -20.18 -39.68
C LYS A 100 -2.36 -20.87 -39.69
N LYS A 101 -1.38 -20.29 -40.39
CA LYS A 101 -0.01 -20.84 -40.47
C LYS A 101 0.78 -20.67 -39.17
N HIS A 102 0.69 -19.51 -38.52
CA HIS A 102 1.60 -19.14 -37.44
C HIS A 102 1.02 -19.27 -36.03
N LEU A 103 -0.30 -19.10 -35.86
CA LEU A 103 -0.94 -19.19 -34.55
C LEU A 103 -0.69 -20.54 -33.84
N PRO A 104 -0.74 -21.71 -34.49
CA PRO A 104 -0.49 -23.01 -33.83
C PRO A 104 0.88 -23.10 -33.13
N VAL A 105 1.89 -22.39 -33.64
CA VAL A 105 3.23 -22.35 -33.02
C VAL A 105 3.27 -21.39 -31.83
N LEU A 106 2.42 -20.36 -31.85
CA LEU A 106 2.39 -19.28 -30.86
C LEU A 106 1.41 -19.52 -29.71
N VAL A 107 0.46 -20.47 -29.82
CA VAL A 107 -0.54 -20.73 -28.77
C VAL A 107 0.07 -21.19 -27.43
N GLY A 108 1.26 -21.79 -27.43
CA GLY A 108 1.99 -22.09 -26.20
C GLY A 108 2.43 -20.83 -25.43
N GLY A 109 2.42 -19.67 -26.09
CA GLY A 109 2.89 -18.39 -25.58
C GLY A 109 1.80 -17.41 -25.15
N LEU A 110 0.54 -17.86 -25.00
CA LEU A 110 -0.60 -16.97 -24.71
C LEU A 110 -0.41 -16.12 -23.45
N ALA A 111 0.39 -16.58 -22.49
CA ALA A 111 0.71 -15.83 -21.26
C ALA A 111 1.55 -14.55 -21.50
N GLY A 112 2.08 -14.38 -22.71
CA GLY A 112 2.91 -13.25 -23.09
C GLY A 112 2.29 -11.91 -22.70
N ALA A 113 3.05 -11.14 -21.90
CA ALA A 113 2.62 -9.87 -21.32
C ALA A 113 1.25 -9.94 -20.59
N LEU A 114 0.93 -11.01 -19.85
CA LEU A 114 -0.37 -11.21 -19.17
C LEU A 114 -1.53 -11.20 -20.19
N LEU A 115 -1.51 -12.15 -21.14
CA LEU A 115 -2.54 -12.34 -22.18
C LEU A 115 -2.68 -11.20 -23.21
N HIS A 116 -1.94 -10.10 -23.08
CA HIS A 116 -2.05 -8.97 -24.00
C HIS A 116 -1.70 -9.33 -25.43
N ALA A 117 -0.85 -10.33 -25.63
CA ALA A 117 -0.44 -10.74 -26.96
C ALA A 117 -1.62 -11.29 -27.78
N ILE A 118 -2.42 -12.20 -27.21
CA ILE A 118 -3.63 -12.71 -27.87
C ILE A 118 -4.74 -11.66 -27.90
N ILE A 119 -4.88 -10.83 -26.86
CA ILE A 119 -5.83 -9.71 -26.85
C ILE A 119 -5.54 -8.80 -28.05
N GLN A 120 -4.28 -8.42 -28.28
CA GLN A 120 -3.93 -7.60 -29.44
C GLN A 120 -4.31 -8.29 -30.75
N LEU A 121 -3.90 -9.55 -30.94
CA LEU A 121 -4.17 -10.27 -32.19
C LEU A 121 -5.67 -10.40 -32.46
N GLY A 122 -6.48 -10.74 -31.45
CA GLY A 122 -7.92 -10.90 -31.62
C GLY A 122 -8.63 -9.59 -31.97
N TYR A 123 -8.29 -8.48 -31.29
CA TYR A 123 -8.83 -7.16 -31.64
C TYR A 123 -8.35 -6.69 -33.04
N ALA A 124 -7.11 -6.97 -33.41
CA ALA A 124 -6.56 -6.65 -34.73
C ALA A 124 -7.23 -7.46 -35.85
N TYR A 125 -7.48 -8.75 -35.60
CA TYR A 125 -8.19 -9.62 -36.52
C TYR A 125 -9.66 -9.20 -36.68
N HIS A 126 -10.33 -8.86 -35.58
CA HIS A 126 -11.74 -8.44 -35.57
C HIS A 126 -12.00 -7.19 -36.43
N ILE A 127 -11.16 -6.15 -36.29
CA ILE A 127 -11.33 -4.90 -37.06
C ILE A 127 -10.90 -5.05 -38.53
N GLY A 128 -10.02 -6.00 -38.82
CA GLY A 128 -9.43 -6.22 -40.14
C GLY A 128 -8.35 -5.19 -40.49
N GLY A 129 -7.11 -5.65 -40.63
CA GLY A 129 -6.00 -4.83 -41.09
C GLY A 129 -4.68 -5.59 -41.15
N GLU A 130 -4.08 -5.68 -42.34
CA GLU A 130 -2.85 -6.48 -42.57
C GLU A 130 -1.71 -6.09 -41.61
N ARG A 131 -1.49 -4.77 -41.45
CA ARG A 131 -0.48 -4.23 -40.55
C ARG A 131 -0.73 -4.64 -39.09
N LEU A 132 -1.96 -4.46 -38.60
CA LEU A 132 -2.29 -4.72 -37.20
C LEU A 132 -2.19 -6.22 -36.88
N VAL A 133 -2.59 -7.08 -37.82
CA VAL A 133 -2.45 -8.53 -37.67
C VAL A 133 -0.98 -8.94 -37.66
N ALA A 134 -0.15 -8.37 -38.56
CA ALA A 134 1.30 -8.60 -38.56
C ALA A 134 1.93 -8.14 -37.23
N GLU A 135 1.57 -6.97 -36.71
CA GLU A 135 2.02 -6.47 -35.40
C GLU A 135 1.56 -7.38 -34.25
N GLY A 136 0.34 -7.91 -34.31
CA GLY A 136 -0.21 -8.86 -33.34
C GLY A 136 0.56 -10.19 -33.29
N LEU A 137 0.79 -10.81 -34.46
CA LEU A 137 1.57 -12.05 -34.59
C LEU A 137 3.02 -11.83 -34.13
N THR A 138 3.62 -10.72 -34.54
CA THR A 138 4.97 -10.32 -34.11
C THR A 138 5.03 -10.16 -32.59
N TYR A 139 4.03 -9.51 -31.98
CA TYR A 139 4.00 -9.30 -30.55
C TYR A 139 3.81 -10.59 -29.76
N MET A 140 3.00 -11.53 -30.25
CA MET A 140 2.91 -12.88 -29.69
C MET A 140 4.24 -13.63 -29.74
N HIS A 141 4.98 -13.52 -30.84
CA HIS A 141 6.33 -14.08 -30.95
C HIS A 141 7.30 -13.41 -29.95
N PHE A 142 7.33 -12.08 -29.96
CA PHE A 142 8.27 -11.27 -29.19
C PHE A 142 8.07 -11.42 -27.68
N SER A 143 6.83 -11.48 -27.21
CA SER A 143 6.46 -11.55 -25.79
C SER A 143 6.17 -12.97 -25.29
N TYR A 144 6.41 -14.00 -26.11
CA TYR A 144 6.12 -15.41 -25.83
C TYR A 144 6.58 -15.83 -24.43
N LEU A 145 5.67 -16.44 -23.68
CA LEU A 145 5.95 -17.03 -22.37
C LEU A 145 5.33 -18.43 -22.34
N SER A 146 6.17 -19.47 -22.27
CA SER A 146 5.73 -20.84 -22.43
C SER A 146 4.79 -21.29 -21.32
N PHE A 147 3.58 -21.68 -21.70
CA PHE A 147 2.61 -22.40 -20.90
C PHE A 147 2.16 -23.69 -21.61
N ASP A 148 3.03 -24.18 -22.49
CA ASP A 148 2.73 -25.27 -23.40
C ASP A 148 2.82 -26.64 -22.73
N GLU A 149 2.21 -27.65 -23.35
CA GLU A 149 2.23 -29.02 -22.83
C GLU A 149 3.68 -29.53 -22.70
N PRO A 150 4.07 -30.08 -21.53
CA PRO A 150 5.40 -30.68 -21.37
C PRO A 150 5.58 -31.84 -22.36
N HIS A 151 6.76 -31.98 -22.97
CA HIS A 151 7.09 -33.15 -23.78
C HIS A 151 7.01 -34.42 -22.92
N LYS A 152 5.92 -35.19 -23.05
CA LYS A 152 5.78 -36.52 -22.43
C LYS A 152 6.23 -37.60 -23.42
N ASP A 153 7.42 -38.15 -23.18
CA ASP A 153 7.82 -39.45 -23.69
C ASP A 153 7.05 -40.54 -22.92
N ASN A 154 5.81 -40.79 -23.35
CA ASN A 154 5.10 -42.07 -23.29
C ASN A 154 3.59 -41.89 -23.13
N LYS A 155 2.89 -42.74 -23.88
CA LYS A 155 1.46 -42.98 -23.84
C LYS A 155 1.06 -43.49 -22.45
N GLU A 156 0.35 -42.69 -21.68
CA GLU A 156 -0.60 -43.22 -20.70
C GLU A 156 -2.01 -42.90 -21.16
N GLU A 157 -2.71 -43.97 -21.53
CA GLU A 157 -4.12 -43.99 -21.89
C GLU A 157 -5.00 -43.93 -20.62
N LEU A 158 -6.02 -43.08 -20.71
CA LEU A 158 -7.37 -43.27 -20.16
C LEU A 158 -7.50 -43.45 -18.64
N LEU A 159 -7.31 -42.34 -17.91
CA LEU A 159 -8.15 -42.07 -16.74
C LEU A 159 -9.48 -41.46 -17.23
N GLU A 160 -10.60 -41.90 -16.67
CA GLU A 160 -11.92 -41.27 -16.93
C GLU A 160 -11.84 -39.78 -16.57
N ARG A 161 -11.99 -38.91 -17.57
CA ARG A 161 -11.95 -37.46 -17.40
C ARG A 161 -13.28 -36.99 -16.82
N LYS A 162 -13.22 -36.10 -15.83
CA LYS A 162 -14.42 -35.50 -15.22
C LYS A 162 -15.05 -34.48 -16.16
N ILE A 163 -16.38 -34.36 -16.13
CA ILE A 163 -17.07 -33.26 -16.81
C ILE A 163 -16.81 -31.97 -16.04
N PHE A 164 -16.35 -30.93 -16.73
CA PHE A 164 -16.10 -29.62 -16.10
C PHE A 164 -17.43 -28.84 -15.96
N SER A 165 -18.14 -29.09 -14.86
CA SER A 165 -19.39 -28.38 -14.50
C SER A 165 -19.11 -27.11 -13.68
N ARG A 166 -20.17 -26.33 -13.38
CA ARG A 166 -20.07 -25.13 -12.54
C ARG A 166 -19.70 -25.46 -11.09
N GLU A 167 -20.20 -26.58 -10.57
CA GLU A 167 -19.85 -27.08 -9.23
C GLU A 167 -18.36 -27.47 -9.17
N GLU A 168 -17.86 -28.16 -10.21
CA GLU A 168 -16.43 -28.48 -10.34
C GLU A 168 -15.58 -27.20 -10.49
N ALA A 169 -16.05 -26.20 -11.24
CA ALA A 169 -15.40 -24.90 -11.33
C ALA A 169 -15.32 -24.18 -9.97
N LEU A 170 -16.40 -24.22 -9.18
CA LEU A 170 -16.42 -23.66 -7.81
C LEU A 170 -15.45 -24.40 -6.88
N GLN A 171 -15.39 -25.73 -6.96
CA GLN A 171 -14.43 -26.54 -6.20
C GLN A 171 -13.00 -26.23 -6.62
N LEU A 172 -12.74 -26.09 -7.92
CA LEU A 172 -11.43 -25.74 -8.46
C LEU A 172 -10.97 -24.37 -7.96
N VAL A 173 -11.84 -23.36 -8.01
CA VAL A 173 -11.58 -22.03 -7.46
C VAL A 173 -11.26 -22.10 -5.97
N LYS A 174 -12.03 -22.87 -5.19
CA LYS A 174 -11.78 -23.06 -3.75
C LYS A 174 -10.46 -23.76 -3.46
N MET A 175 -10.10 -24.76 -4.27
CA MET A 175 -8.86 -25.54 -4.13
C MET A 175 -7.61 -24.70 -4.45
N LEU A 176 -7.71 -23.87 -5.48
CA LEU A 176 -6.62 -23.03 -5.95
C LEU A 176 -6.47 -21.76 -5.11
N ASN A 177 -7.57 -21.23 -4.57
CA ASN A 177 -7.53 -20.04 -3.75
C ASN A 177 -6.77 -20.30 -2.44
N ASN A 178 -5.73 -19.51 -2.18
CA ASN A 178 -4.83 -19.67 -1.04
C ASN A 178 -4.12 -21.04 -0.96
N ASN A 179 -3.90 -21.72 -2.10
CA ASN A 179 -3.16 -22.97 -2.12
C ASN A 179 -1.70 -22.76 -1.67
N GLU A 180 -1.34 -23.34 -0.53
CA GLU A 180 -0.03 -23.11 0.11
C GLU A 180 1.15 -23.56 -0.75
N VAL A 181 1.02 -24.69 -1.48
CA VAL A 181 2.09 -25.23 -2.32
C VAL A 181 2.38 -24.28 -3.48
N LEU A 182 1.34 -23.84 -4.19
CA LEU A 182 1.47 -22.90 -5.30
C LEU A 182 2.03 -21.55 -4.82
N LEU A 183 1.53 -21.04 -3.70
CA LEU A 183 2.00 -19.77 -3.14
C LEU A 183 3.46 -19.86 -2.69
N SER A 184 3.86 -20.94 -2.04
CA SER A 184 5.24 -21.18 -1.61
C SER A 184 6.19 -21.25 -2.80
N GLU A 185 5.85 -22.02 -3.84
CA GLU A 185 6.65 -22.10 -5.07
C GLU A 185 6.78 -20.74 -5.79
N MET A 186 5.69 -19.98 -5.84
CA MET A 186 5.73 -18.61 -6.36
C MET A 186 6.67 -17.72 -5.56
N TYR A 187 6.55 -17.67 -4.22
CA TYR A 187 7.44 -16.85 -3.39
C TYR A 187 8.90 -17.27 -3.51
N ARG A 188 9.17 -18.58 -3.55
CA ARG A 188 10.50 -19.13 -3.75
C ARG A 188 11.11 -18.68 -5.08
N LYS A 189 10.36 -18.75 -6.18
CA LYS A 189 10.84 -18.34 -7.51
C LYS A 189 11.02 -16.83 -7.65
N LEU A 190 10.20 -16.01 -7.00
CA LEU A 190 10.34 -14.56 -7.02
C LEU A 190 11.65 -14.05 -6.41
N GLN A 191 12.25 -14.81 -5.49
CA GLN A 191 13.54 -14.46 -4.86
C GLN A 191 14.76 -14.90 -5.71
N MET A 192 14.55 -15.64 -6.80
CA MET A 192 15.64 -16.11 -7.67
C MET A 192 16.06 -15.02 -8.66
N LYS A 193 17.36 -14.91 -8.93
CA LYS A 193 17.95 -13.89 -9.82
C LYS A 193 17.23 -13.68 -11.17
N PRO A 194 16.84 -14.72 -11.94
CA PRO A 194 16.19 -14.53 -13.24
C PRO A 194 14.88 -13.73 -13.21
N LEU A 195 14.20 -13.65 -12.06
CA LEU A 195 12.96 -12.88 -11.86
C LEU A 195 13.16 -11.65 -10.98
N ALA A 196 14.09 -11.70 -10.02
CA ALA A 196 14.42 -10.59 -9.15
C ALA A 196 14.93 -9.39 -9.97
N ASP A 197 15.86 -9.64 -10.90
CA ASP A 197 16.57 -8.62 -11.69
C ASP A 197 15.73 -8.10 -12.89
N LEU A 198 14.63 -8.77 -13.23
CA LEU A 198 13.84 -8.46 -14.42
C LEU A 198 12.87 -7.31 -14.15
N GLU A 199 12.97 -6.17 -14.85
CA GLU A 199 12.10 -4.99 -14.63
C GLU A 199 10.73 -5.09 -15.34
N ILE A 200 9.89 -6.05 -14.92
CA ILE A 200 8.50 -6.20 -15.42
C ILE A 200 7.44 -5.94 -14.35
N GLY A 201 6.19 -5.77 -14.78
CA GLY A 201 5.06 -5.56 -13.87
C GLY A 201 4.92 -6.67 -12.83
N GLY A 202 4.58 -6.32 -11.59
CA GLY A 202 4.56 -7.29 -10.48
C GLY A 202 3.65 -8.50 -10.69
N ILE A 203 2.50 -8.33 -11.37
CA ILE A 203 1.62 -9.45 -11.73
C ILE A 203 2.28 -10.35 -12.79
N GLN A 204 2.93 -9.76 -13.81
CA GLN A 204 3.64 -10.53 -14.84
C GLN A 204 4.79 -11.34 -14.22
N LYS A 205 5.54 -10.77 -13.26
CA LYS A 205 6.57 -11.52 -12.50
C LYS A 205 6.00 -12.75 -11.81
N ARG A 206 4.86 -12.59 -11.11
CA ARG A 206 4.21 -13.68 -10.41
C ARG A 206 3.65 -14.72 -11.39
N LEU A 207 3.04 -14.30 -12.50
CA LEU A 207 2.57 -15.24 -13.52
C LEU A 207 3.72 -16.07 -14.11
N SER A 208 4.89 -15.46 -14.35
CA SER A 208 6.07 -16.17 -14.83
C SER A 208 6.53 -17.30 -13.92
N THR A 209 6.28 -17.25 -12.61
CA THR A 209 6.62 -18.37 -11.71
C THR A 209 5.81 -19.62 -11.97
N MET A 210 4.63 -19.49 -12.59
CA MET A 210 3.74 -20.60 -12.91
C MET A 210 3.89 -21.09 -14.34
N SER A 211 4.82 -20.52 -15.11
CA SER A 211 5.09 -20.88 -16.50
C SER A 211 5.94 -22.14 -16.64
N GLY A 212 5.98 -22.70 -17.85
CA GLY A 212 6.89 -23.78 -18.25
C GLY A 212 8.30 -23.28 -18.62
N ASP A 213 8.63 -22.01 -18.34
CA ASP A 213 9.94 -21.44 -18.60
C ASP A 213 11.02 -22.09 -17.71
N GLN A 214 12.14 -22.50 -18.30
CA GLN A 214 13.18 -23.26 -17.60
C GLN A 214 13.88 -22.44 -16.50
N GLU A 215 14.02 -21.13 -16.68
CA GLU A 215 14.75 -20.27 -15.75
C GLU A 215 13.82 -19.62 -14.73
N ARG A 216 12.64 -19.18 -15.18
CA ARG A 216 11.69 -18.37 -14.40
C ARG A 216 10.55 -19.18 -13.79
N GLY A 217 10.12 -20.25 -14.46
CA GLY A 217 8.98 -21.09 -14.07
C GLY A 217 9.30 -22.10 -12.97
N SER A 218 8.29 -22.49 -12.20
CA SER A 218 8.32 -23.67 -11.32
C SER A 218 7.63 -24.84 -12.02
N SER A 219 8.39 -25.90 -12.29
CA SER A 219 7.84 -27.15 -12.84
C SER A 219 6.81 -27.79 -11.91
N VAL A 220 7.00 -27.67 -10.59
CA VAL A 220 6.06 -28.19 -9.59
C VAL A 220 4.71 -27.48 -9.70
N ALA A 221 4.73 -26.14 -9.71
CA ALA A 221 3.51 -25.36 -9.80
C ALA A 221 2.83 -25.50 -11.17
N PHE A 222 3.63 -25.50 -12.25
CA PHE A 222 3.14 -25.70 -13.60
C PHE A 222 2.41 -27.05 -13.74
N ASN A 223 3.05 -28.14 -13.32
CA ASN A 223 2.49 -29.49 -13.41
C ASN A 223 1.25 -29.64 -12.53
N LEU A 224 1.23 -29.06 -11.32
CA LEU A 224 0.05 -29.15 -10.45
C LEU A 224 -1.21 -28.58 -11.11
N ILE A 225 -1.09 -27.41 -11.76
CA ILE A 225 -2.21 -26.80 -12.48
C ILE A 225 -2.50 -27.57 -13.78
N TRP A 226 -1.47 -27.99 -14.51
CA TRP A 226 -1.63 -28.70 -15.79
C TRP A 226 -2.27 -30.08 -15.64
N ASP A 227 -1.88 -30.85 -14.62
CA ASP A 227 -2.46 -32.16 -14.32
C ASP A 227 -3.92 -32.00 -13.85
N THR A 228 -4.22 -30.94 -13.09
CA THR A 228 -5.60 -30.60 -12.71
C THR A 228 -6.46 -30.32 -13.96
N ILE A 229 -5.98 -29.52 -14.90
CA ILE A 229 -6.66 -29.24 -16.18
C ILE A 229 -6.90 -30.52 -16.99
N ASN A 230 -5.89 -31.41 -17.07
CA ASN A 230 -6.01 -32.66 -17.83
C ASN A 230 -6.91 -33.71 -17.16
N SER A 231 -7.27 -33.52 -15.90
CA SER A 231 -8.26 -34.36 -15.22
C SER A 231 -9.69 -34.12 -15.73
N TYR A 232 -9.93 -33.00 -16.43
CA TYR A 232 -11.22 -32.61 -16.98
C TYR A 232 -11.34 -32.90 -18.48
N ASP A 233 -12.55 -33.21 -18.93
CA ASP A 233 -12.88 -33.32 -20.35
C ASP A 233 -13.14 -31.92 -20.93
N LEU A 234 -12.10 -31.35 -21.52
CA LEU A 234 -12.15 -30.03 -22.19
C LEU A 234 -12.28 -30.15 -23.71
N SER A 235 -12.64 -31.31 -24.25
CA SER A 235 -12.76 -31.54 -25.70
C SER A 235 -13.82 -30.65 -26.38
N LYS A 236 -14.80 -30.17 -25.59
CA LYS A 236 -15.87 -29.26 -26.02
C LYS A 236 -15.64 -27.81 -25.60
N MET A 237 -14.49 -27.49 -25.00
CA MET A 237 -14.19 -26.12 -24.62
C MET A 237 -13.98 -25.26 -25.87
N ASP A 238 -14.74 -24.18 -25.96
CA ASP A 238 -14.68 -23.18 -27.02
C ASP A 238 -14.71 -21.77 -26.41
N GLY A 239 -14.72 -20.73 -27.26
CA GLY A 239 -14.76 -19.35 -26.80
C GLY A 239 -15.98 -18.99 -25.97
N VAL A 240 -17.13 -19.61 -26.26
CA VAL A 240 -18.38 -19.35 -25.52
C VAL A 240 -18.26 -19.89 -24.10
N PHE A 241 -17.79 -21.13 -23.97
CA PHE A 241 -17.53 -21.76 -22.68
C PHE A 241 -16.50 -20.99 -21.85
N ALA A 242 -15.39 -20.57 -22.46
CA ALA A 242 -14.35 -19.81 -21.77
C ALA A 242 -14.84 -18.44 -21.28
N LEU A 243 -15.67 -17.75 -22.07
CA LEU A 243 -16.30 -16.49 -21.67
C LEU A 243 -17.30 -16.68 -20.54
N ASP A 244 -18.14 -17.72 -20.60
CA ASP A 244 -19.07 -18.07 -19.52
C ASP A 244 -18.33 -18.26 -18.18
N VAL A 245 -17.27 -19.07 -18.17
CA VAL A 245 -16.44 -19.30 -16.98
C VAL A 245 -15.78 -18.00 -16.49
N SER A 246 -15.24 -17.19 -17.40
CA SER A 246 -14.55 -15.94 -17.05
C SER A 246 -15.48 -14.89 -16.45
N PHE A 247 -16.66 -14.71 -17.03
CA PHE A 247 -17.67 -13.77 -16.53
C PHE A 247 -18.27 -14.24 -15.22
N TRP A 248 -18.55 -15.54 -15.09
CA TRP A 248 -18.95 -16.14 -13.83
C TRP A 248 -17.90 -15.87 -12.74
N LEU A 249 -16.62 -16.15 -13.00
CA LEU A 249 -15.54 -15.89 -12.05
C LEU A 249 -15.40 -14.40 -11.70
N TYR A 250 -15.58 -13.49 -12.67
CA TYR A 250 -15.57 -12.05 -12.44
C TYR A 250 -16.68 -11.59 -11.48
N MET A 251 -17.83 -12.25 -11.53
CA MET A 251 -18.96 -12.00 -10.62
C MET A 251 -18.81 -12.69 -9.27
N MET A 252 -18.08 -13.80 -9.19
CA MET A 252 -17.76 -14.49 -7.95
C MET A 252 -16.82 -13.70 -7.03
N ILE A 253 -16.07 -12.73 -7.54
CA ILE A 253 -15.23 -11.82 -6.75
C ILE A 253 -16.03 -10.57 -6.42
N GLU A 254 -15.94 -10.01 -5.21
CA GLU A 254 -16.73 -8.82 -4.84
C GLU A 254 -16.19 -7.54 -5.49
N HIS A 255 -14.87 -7.32 -5.46
CA HIS A 255 -14.26 -6.14 -6.07
C HIS A 255 -14.12 -6.24 -7.59
N ASN A 256 -13.95 -5.09 -8.24
CA ASN A 256 -13.60 -5.03 -9.66
C ASN A 256 -12.11 -5.35 -9.81
N ASP A 257 -11.79 -6.50 -10.40
CA ASP A 257 -10.42 -6.94 -10.62
C ASP A 257 -10.03 -6.92 -12.10
N PHE A 258 -8.90 -6.28 -12.38
CA PHE A 258 -8.39 -6.13 -13.74
C PHE A 258 -7.78 -7.41 -14.30
N VAL A 259 -7.28 -8.34 -13.47
CA VAL A 259 -6.69 -9.60 -13.93
C VAL A 259 -7.76 -10.51 -14.54
N ILE A 260 -8.91 -10.64 -13.88
CA ILE A 260 -10.02 -11.44 -14.44
C ILE A 260 -10.62 -10.79 -15.67
N LEU A 261 -10.64 -9.46 -15.75
CA LEU A 261 -11.03 -8.74 -16.97
C LEU A 261 -10.10 -9.08 -18.17
N HIS A 262 -8.80 -9.28 -17.92
CA HIS A 262 -7.87 -9.76 -18.96
C HIS A 262 -8.16 -11.20 -19.38
N ALA A 263 -8.63 -12.06 -18.46
CA ALA A 263 -9.12 -13.39 -18.83
C ALA A 263 -10.36 -13.28 -19.74
N VAL A 264 -11.35 -12.45 -19.39
CA VAL A 264 -12.55 -12.19 -20.21
C VAL A 264 -12.17 -11.70 -21.62
N THR A 265 -11.35 -10.66 -21.69
CA THR A 265 -11.00 -10.04 -22.99
C THR A 265 -10.08 -10.91 -23.83
N SER A 266 -9.25 -11.76 -23.22
CA SER A 266 -8.41 -12.72 -23.95
C SER A 266 -9.19 -13.93 -24.44
N ALA A 267 -10.21 -14.40 -23.71
CA ALA A 267 -11.13 -15.43 -24.19
C ALA A 267 -11.88 -14.95 -25.43
N TRP A 268 -12.44 -13.74 -25.38
CA TRP A 268 -13.09 -13.13 -26.54
C TRP A 268 -12.14 -12.98 -27.74
N ALA A 269 -10.91 -12.54 -27.48
CA ALA A 269 -9.90 -12.36 -28.53
C ALA A 269 -9.49 -13.70 -29.19
N LEU A 270 -9.31 -14.76 -28.41
CA LEU A 270 -9.01 -16.10 -28.94
C LEU A 270 -10.19 -16.67 -29.72
N GLN A 271 -11.43 -16.43 -29.27
CA GLN A 271 -12.65 -16.82 -29.99
C GLN A 271 -12.70 -16.22 -31.41
N GLN A 272 -12.14 -15.03 -31.64
CA GLN A 272 -12.13 -14.42 -32.98
C GLN A 272 -11.30 -15.24 -33.98
N VAL A 273 -10.27 -15.95 -33.52
CA VAL A 273 -9.29 -16.64 -34.38
C VAL A 273 -9.31 -18.17 -34.23
N GLU A 274 -10.06 -18.72 -33.27
CA GLU A 274 -10.07 -20.17 -32.98
C GLU A 274 -10.57 -21.03 -34.15
N HIS A 275 -11.42 -20.47 -35.01
CA HIS A 275 -11.97 -21.16 -36.18
C HIS A 275 -10.92 -21.43 -37.28
N LEU A 276 -9.76 -20.76 -37.20
CA LEU A 276 -8.63 -20.97 -38.10
C LEU A 276 -7.72 -22.11 -37.64
N LEU A 277 -7.86 -22.57 -36.39
CA LEU A 277 -7.06 -23.66 -35.82
C LEU A 277 -7.65 -25.02 -36.17
N GLU A 278 -6.76 -26.01 -36.38
CA GLU A 278 -7.19 -27.40 -36.47
C GLU A 278 -7.76 -27.87 -35.11
N PRO A 279 -8.64 -28.89 -35.06
CA PRO A 279 -9.29 -29.31 -33.82
C PRO A 279 -8.32 -29.60 -32.66
N LYS A 280 -7.15 -30.17 -32.95
CA LYS A 280 -6.10 -30.46 -31.95
C LYS A 280 -5.44 -29.18 -31.42
N ASP A 281 -5.10 -28.25 -32.30
CA ASP A 281 -4.49 -26.98 -31.92
C ASP A 281 -5.48 -26.08 -31.19
N ARG A 282 -6.77 -26.16 -31.54
CA ARG A 282 -7.85 -25.46 -30.83
C ARG A 282 -8.00 -25.96 -29.40
N GLU A 283 -8.04 -27.29 -29.19
CA GLU A 283 -8.07 -27.88 -27.84
C GLU A 283 -6.84 -27.45 -27.02
N ARG A 284 -5.65 -27.51 -27.64
CA ARG A 284 -4.40 -27.06 -27.02
C ARG A 284 -4.45 -25.58 -26.64
N ALA A 285 -4.93 -24.71 -27.53
CA ALA A 285 -5.05 -23.28 -27.27
C ALA A 285 -5.92 -22.98 -26.04
N TRP A 286 -7.08 -23.63 -25.92
CA TRP A 286 -7.98 -23.43 -24.78
C TRP A 286 -7.44 -24.01 -23.46
N LYS A 287 -6.73 -25.15 -23.50
CA LYS A 287 -6.01 -25.67 -22.32
C LYS A 287 -4.93 -24.71 -21.84
N VAL A 288 -4.12 -24.17 -22.77
CA VAL A 288 -3.10 -23.17 -22.43
C VAL A 288 -3.76 -21.92 -21.87
N TRP A 289 -4.81 -21.40 -22.52
CA TRP A 289 -5.56 -20.25 -22.02
C TRP A 289 -6.09 -20.47 -20.60
N LEU A 290 -6.69 -21.64 -20.32
CA LEU A 290 -7.22 -21.99 -19.00
C LEU A 290 -6.11 -22.05 -17.95
N HIS A 291 -4.96 -22.65 -18.27
CA HIS A 291 -3.82 -22.69 -17.37
C HIS A 291 -3.30 -21.30 -17.01
N VAL A 292 -3.19 -20.42 -18.01
CA VAL A 292 -2.80 -19.03 -17.78
C VAL A 292 -3.81 -18.29 -16.91
N ALA A 293 -5.11 -18.47 -17.16
CA ALA A 293 -6.17 -17.84 -16.37
C ALA A 293 -6.16 -18.31 -14.90
N LEU A 294 -6.01 -19.62 -14.65
CA LEU A 294 -5.91 -20.19 -13.30
C LEU A 294 -4.63 -19.76 -12.59
N SER A 295 -3.51 -19.71 -13.30
CA SER A 295 -2.24 -19.22 -12.77
C SER A 295 -2.33 -17.73 -12.39
N ALA A 296 -2.97 -16.92 -13.23
CA ALA A 296 -3.24 -15.51 -12.93
C ALA A 296 -4.18 -15.36 -11.71
N PHE A 297 -5.17 -16.24 -11.57
CA PHE A 297 -6.06 -16.27 -10.41
C PHE A 297 -5.32 -16.54 -9.10
N VAL A 298 -4.50 -17.60 -9.06
CA VAL A 298 -3.70 -17.97 -7.88
C VAL A 298 -2.73 -16.85 -7.49
N THR A 299 -2.05 -16.28 -8.47
CA THR A 299 -1.01 -15.25 -8.24
C THR A 299 -1.57 -13.90 -7.79
N ASN A 300 -2.88 -13.66 -7.94
CA ASN A 300 -3.54 -12.43 -7.51
C ASN A 300 -4.09 -12.47 -6.06
N LYS A 301 -4.18 -13.65 -5.44
CA LYS A 301 -4.52 -13.83 -4.01
C LYS A 301 -5.88 -13.21 -3.59
N PHE A 302 -6.94 -13.59 -4.28
CA PHE A 302 -8.29 -13.10 -4.00
C PHE A 302 -8.79 -13.51 -2.61
N LYS A 303 -9.09 -12.53 -1.75
CA LYS A 303 -9.59 -12.78 -0.38
C LYS A 303 -11.11 -12.76 -0.27
N ASP A 304 -11.78 -12.19 -1.27
CA ASP A 304 -13.21 -11.87 -1.32
C ASP A 304 -13.93 -12.70 -2.40
N VAL A 305 -13.53 -13.95 -2.57
CA VAL A 305 -14.24 -14.90 -3.43
C VAL A 305 -15.49 -15.37 -2.72
N GLN A 306 -16.65 -15.20 -3.35
CA GLN A 306 -17.94 -15.64 -2.82
C GLN A 306 -17.95 -17.16 -2.59
N MET A 307 -18.58 -17.57 -1.48
CA MET A 307 -18.62 -18.97 -1.05
C MET A 307 -19.68 -19.80 -1.77
N LEU A 308 -20.69 -19.12 -2.33
CA LEU A 308 -21.87 -19.67 -2.97
C LEU A 308 -21.94 -19.21 -4.43
N ASP A 309 -22.58 -20.00 -5.29
CA ASP A 309 -22.72 -19.66 -6.70
C ASP A 309 -23.65 -18.44 -6.88
N VAL A 310 -23.15 -17.44 -7.60
CA VAL A 310 -23.86 -16.20 -7.91
C VAL A 310 -25.12 -16.43 -8.75
N CYS A 311 -25.15 -17.49 -9.55
CA CYS A 311 -26.31 -17.83 -10.38
C CYS A 311 -27.45 -18.49 -9.58
N GLU A 312 -27.15 -19.24 -8.52
CA GLU A 312 -28.16 -19.91 -7.68
C GLU A 312 -28.96 -18.94 -6.79
N GLN A 313 -28.43 -17.74 -6.52
CA GLN A 313 -29.00 -16.85 -5.52
C GLN A 313 -29.94 -15.76 -6.08
N ARG A 314 -29.88 -15.40 -7.37
CA ARG A 314 -30.37 -14.06 -7.81
C ARG A 314 -30.96 -13.94 -9.22
N LEU A 315 -31.42 -15.02 -9.85
CA LEU A 315 -32.10 -14.94 -11.16
C LEU A 315 -33.40 -14.09 -11.12
N ASP A 316 -34.05 -14.00 -9.97
CA ASP A 316 -35.24 -13.17 -9.75
C ASP A 316 -35.01 -11.66 -9.93
N GLU A 317 -33.74 -11.20 -9.90
CA GLU A 317 -33.38 -9.78 -10.10
C GLU A 317 -33.31 -9.38 -11.60
N LEU A 318 -33.31 -10.34 -12.53
CA LEU A 318 -33.16 -10.10 -13.97
C LEU A 318 -34.15 -9.05 -14.52
N PRO A 319 -35.46 -9.08 -14.19
CA PRO A 319 -36.42 -8.09 -14.71
C PRO A 319 -36.15 -6.65 -14.25
N GLY A 320 -35.41 -6.47 -13.16
CA GLY A 320 -35.04 -5.16 -12.60
C GLY A 320 -33.75 -4.57 -13.17
N LEU A 321 -33.01 -5.32 -13.99
CA LEU A 321 -31.73 -4.87 -14.55
C LEU A 321 -31.93 -3.90 -15.73
N GLN A 322 -31.02 -2.94 -15.84
CA GLN A 322 -30.98 -1.98 -16.94
C GLN A 322 -30.86 -2.71 -18.29
N GLN A 323 -31.55 -2.20 -19.31
CA GLN A 323 -31.43 -2.73 -20.67
C GLN A 323 -30.06 -2.40 -21.26
N TRP A 324 -29.57 -3.21 -22.19
CA TRP A 324 -28.27 -3.00 -22.86
C TRP A 324 -28.12 -1.61 -23.46
N SER A 325 -29.18 -1.06 -24.07
CA SER A 325 -29.18 0.32 -24.60
C SER A 325 -28.87 1.38 -23.54
N GLN A 326 -29.35 1.18 -22.31
CA GLN A 326 -29.09 2.08 -21.18
C GLN A 326 -27.67 1.89 -20.62
N ILE A 327 -27.22 0.63 -20.52
CA ILE A 327 -25.86 0.29 -20.06
C ILE A 327 -24.83 0.91 -21.01
N ILE A 328 -24.97 0.70 -22.32
CA ILE A 328 -24.08 1.26 -23.35
C ILE A 328 -24.10 2.79 -23.30
N ALA A 329 -25.29 3.40 -23.27
CA ALA A 329 -25.39 4.87 -23.18
C ALA A 329 -24.75 5.43 -21.90
N ARG A 330 -24.76 4.68 -20.80
CA ARG A 330 -24.07 5.07 -19.56
C ARG A 330 -22.56 4.91 -19.69
N THR A 331 -22.09 3.80 -20.27
CA THR A 331 -20.67 3.54 -20.56
C THR A 331 -20.07 4.63 -21.44
N LEU A 332 -20.73 4.98 -22.54
CA LEU A 332 -20.24 6.02 -23.45
C LEU A 332 -20.22 7.42 -22.80
N ARG A 333 -21.08 7.69 -21.81
CA ARG A 333 -21.09 8.97 -21.07
C ARG A 333 -20.18 9.00 -19.84
N LEU A 334 -19.36 7.96 -19.60
CA LEU A 334 -18.43 7.96 -18.46
C LEU A 334 -17.39 9.08 -18.54
N GLY A 335 -16.94 9.45 -19.74
CA GLY A 335 -16.02 10.56 -19.98
C GLY A 335 -16.57 11.93 -19.61
N ASP A 336 -17.85 12.15 -19.89
CA ASP A 336 -18.56 13.42 -19.67
C ASP A 336 -18.61 13.82 -18.18
N GLY A 337 -18.37 12.87 -17.26
CA GLY A 337 -18.36 13.05 -15.81
C GLY A 337 -17.03 13.52 -15.21
N GLY A 338 -16.05 13.93 -16.01
CA GLY A 338 -14.75 14.43 -15.54
C GLY A 338 -13.69 13.33 -15.31
N LEU A 339 -13.94 12.11 -15.78
CA LEU A 339 -12.90 11.07 -15.86
C LEU A 339 -11.95 11.33 -17.02
N ILE A 340 -10.68 10.99 -16.83
CA ILE A 340 -9.74 11.00 -17.93
C ILE A 340 -10.06 9.82 -18.86
N GLU A 341 -10.49 10.13 -20.08
CA GLU A 341 -10.97 9.16 -21.10
C GLU A 341 -10.03 7.96 -21.26
N ARG A 342 -8.71 8.20 -21.19
CA ARG A 342 -7.66 7.18 -21.28
C ARG A 342 -7.63 6.11 -20.18
N ASP A 343 -8.31 6.32 -19.04
CA ASP A 343 -8.36 5.38 -17.91
C ASP A 343 -9.60 4.46 -17.97
N LEU A 344 -10.53 4.76 -18.89
CA LEU A 344 -11.80 4.04 -19.06
C LEU A 344 -11.71 2.79 -19.96
N VAL A 345 -10.55 2.54 -20.56
CA VAL A 345 -10.34 1.47 -21.55
C VAL A 345 -10.81 0.09 -21.07
N HIS A 346 -10.60 -0.24 -19.79
CA HIS A 346 -11.04 -1.52 -19.24
C HIS A 346 -12.57 -1.65 -19.17
N ALA A 347 -13.28 -0.56 -18.86
CA ALA A 347 -14.73 -0.55 -18.86
C ALA A 347 -15.30 -0.69 -20.27
N TYR A 348 -14.72 0.01 -21.25
CA TYR A 348 -15.14 -0.12 -22.65
C TYR A 348 -15.00 -1.56 -23.14
N LYS A 349 -13.82 -2.16 -22.93
CA LYS A 349 -13.57 -3.56 -23.32
C LYS A 349 -14.52 -4.53 -22.63
N LEU A 350 -14.71 -4.44 -21.31
CA LEU A 350 -15.58 -5.38 -20.59
C LEU A 350 -17.03 -5.26 -21.07
N VAL A 351 -17.55 -4.04 -21.23
CA VAL A 351 -18.94 -3.82 -21.66
C VAL A 351 -19.13 -4.27 -23.11
N GLN A 352 -18.17 -4.02 -23.99
CA GLN A 352 -18.18 -4.50 -25.37
C GLN A 352 -18.24 -6.04 -25.43
N VAL A 353 -17.31 -6.72 -24.75
CA VAL A 353 -17.31 -8.19 -24.72
C VAL A 353 -18.59 -8.74 -24.08
N ALA A 354 -19.07 -8.12 -23.00
CA ALA A 354 -20.28 -8.57 -22.30
C ALA A 354 -21.53 -8.42 -23.17
N GLN A 355 -21.67 -7.31 -23.89
CA GLN A 355 -22.78 -7.08 -24.82
C GLN A 355 -22.80 -8.12 -25.94
N THR A 356 -21.64 -8.38 -26.57
CA THR A 356 -21.52 -9.34 -27.66
C THR A 356 -21.81 -10.75 -27.17
N HIS A 357 -21.26 -11.12 -26.02
CA HIS A 357 -21.45 -12.46 -25.44
C HIS A 357 -22.89 -12.73 -24.99
N ALA A 358 -23.61 -11.70 -24.51
CA ALA A 358 -25.00 -11.82 -24.10
C ALA A 358 -25.96 -12.23 -25.24
N GLN A 359 -25.55 -12.08 -26.50
CA GLN A 359 -26.36 -12.44 -27.68
C GLN A 359 -26.20 -13.92 -28.08
N THR A 360 -25.32 -14.67 -27.40
CA THR A 360 -25.02 -16.06 -27.72
C THR A 360 -26.07 -17.01 -27.14
N ASN A 361 -26.61 -17.91 -27.98
CA ASN A 361 -27.68 -18.85 -27.65
C ASN A 361 -27.20 -20.28 -27.31
N ASP A 362 -25.94 -20.44 -26.87
CA ASP A 362 -25.41 -21.74 -26.43
C ASP A 362 -25.72 -21.98 -24.94
N ASN A 363 -25.80 -23.23 -24.50
CA ASN A 363 -26.07 -23.60 -23.11
C ASN A 363 -24.99 -24.57 -22.58
N ALA A 364 -23.72 -24.24 -22.79
CA ALA A 364 -22.60 -25.10 -22.39
C ALA A 364 -22.26 -25.02 -20.89
N PHE A 365 -22.10 -23.82 -20.31
CA PHE A 365 -21.77 -23.61 -18.89
C PHE A 365 -22.79 -22.73 -18.15
N LEU A 366 -23.26 -21.65 -18.81
CA LEU A 366 -24.41 -20.86 -18.38
C LEU A 366 -25.60 -21.11 -19.31
N THR A 367 -26.81 -21.08 -18.76
CA THR A 367 -28.03 -20.92 -19.57
C THR A 367 -28.08 -19.52 -20.18
N THR A 368 -28.89 -19.34 -21.21
CA THR A 368 -29.07 -18.02 -21.86
C THR A 368 -29.51 -16.93 -20.87
N GLU A 369 -30.40 -17.25 -19.92
CA GLU A 369 -30.87 -16.30 -18.90
C GLU A 369 -29.76 -15.96 -17.88
N GLU A 370 -29.02 -16.96 -17.40
CA GLU A 370 -27.87 -16.75 -16.51
C GLU A 370 -26.77 -15.93 -17.19
N ARG A 371 -26.53 -16.17 -18.48
CA ARG A 371 -25.54 -15.41 -19.26
C ARG A 371 -25.94 -13.95 -19.37
N ASP A 372 -27.19 -13.64 -19.72
CA ASP A 372 -27.68 -12.26 -19.79
C ASP A 372 -27.63 -11.58 -18.41
N PHE A 373 -27.97 -12.31 -17.34
CA PHE A 373 -27.84 -11.81 -15.97
C PHE A 373 -26.39 -11.44 -15.63
N ILE A 374 -25.46 -12.38 -15.79
CA ILE A 374 -24.06 -12.25 -15.40
C ILE A 374 -23.35 -11.18 -16.23
N THR A 375 -23.58 -11.14 -17.54
CA THR A 375 -22.97 -10.15 -18.43
C THR A 375 -23.45 -8.73 -18.12
N ARG A 376 -24.75 -8.51 -17.90
CA ARG A 376 -25.29 -7.20 -17.49
C ARG A 376 -24.81 -6.78 -16.12
N LYS A 377 -24.79 -7.68 -15.13
CA LYS A 377 -24.26 -7.40 -13.79
C LYS A 377 -22.77 -7.06 -13.85
N SER A 378 -21.98 -7.78 -14.65
CA SER A 378 -20.55 -7.50 -14.85
C SER A 378 -20.33 -6.11 -15.45
N ALA A 379 -21.12 -5.75 -16.47
CA ALA A 379 -21.10 -4.42 -17.08
C ALA A 379 -21.48 -3.32 -16.06
N LEU A 380 -22.51 -3.53 -15.26
CA LEU A 380 -22.90 -2.58 -14.21
C LEU A 380 -21.87 -2.47 -13.09
N LYS A 381 -21.21 -3.58 -12.72
CA LYS A 381 -20.15 -3.64 -11.72
C LYS A 381 -18.94 -2.80 -12.14
N VAL A 382 -18.48 -2.93 -13.38
CA VAL A 382 -17.34 -2.14 -13.89
C VAL A 382 -17.67 -0.64 -13.99
N ILE A 383 -18.90 -0.30 -14.39
CA ILE A 383 -19.38 1.09 -14.50
C ILE A 383 -19.51 1.76 -13.12
N SER A 384 -20.09 1.04 -12.14
CA SER A 384 -20.40 1.61 -10.82
C SER A 384 -19.14 1.86 -9.99
N CYS A 385 -18.10 1.03 -10.16
CA CYS A 385 -16.81 1.21 -9.49
C CYS A 385 -16.06 2.47 -9.97
N LEU A 386 -16.23 2.85 -11.23
CA LEU A 386 -15.60 4.04 -11.82
C LEU A 386 -16.29 5.35 -11.45
N LEU A 387 -17.61 5.34 -11.22
CA LEU A 387 -18.34 6.53 -10.80
C LEU A 387 -17.98 6.99 -9.38
N VAL A 388 -17.48 6.07 -8.53
CA VAL A 388 -16.95 6.35 -7.19
C VAL A 388 -15.55 7.00 -7.24
N THR A 389 -14.77 6.80 -8.30
CA THR A 389 -13.41 7.38 -8.46
C THR A 389 -13.39 8.75 -9.16
N THR A 390 -14.44 9.16 -9.87
CA THR A 390 -14.49 10.42 -10.66
C THR A 390 -14.60 11.69 -9.84
N ALA A 391 -15.27 11.64 -8.70
CA ALA A 391 -15.58 12.83 -7.92
C ALA A 391 -14.37 13.37 -7.13
N ILE A 392 -13.24 12.65 -7.19
CA ILE A 392 -12.01 12.92 -6.43
C ILE A 392 -11.02 13.80 -7.24
N SER A 393 -11.17 13.93 -8.57
CA SER A 393 -10.12 14.54 -9.43
C SER A 393 -10.44 15.92 -10.03
N ALA A 394 -11.66 16.47 -9.87
CA ALA A 394 -12.09 17.68 -10.59
C ALA A 394 -12.23 18.97 -9.75
N THR A 395 -11.69 19.05 -8.53
CA THR A 395 -11.78 20.27 -7.67
C THR A 395 -10.44 20.91 -7.28
N THR A 396 -9.32 20.54 -7.92
CA THR A 396 -8.02 21.20 -7.67
C THR A 396 -7.72 22.40 -8.56
N GLN A 397 -8.68 22.92 -9.33
CA GLN A 397 -8.48 24.16 -10.09
C GLN A 397 -9.66 25.14 -9.92
N SER A 398 -9.67 25.84 -8.78
CA SER A 398 -9.89 27.29 -8.65
C SER A 398 -10.32 27.64 -7.23
N SER A 399 -9.41 28.19 -6.44
CA SER A 399 -9.69 29.19 -5.37
C SER A 399 -8.41 29.52 -4.58
N ASP A 400 -7.46 30.19 -5.24
CA ASP A 400 -6.61 31.16 -4.54
C ASP A 400 -7.33 32.52 -4.67
N ALA A 401 -8.08 32.90 -3.64
CA ALA A 401 -8.28 34.29 -3.18
C ALA A 401 -9.30 34.35 -2.03
N ALA A 402 -8.92 35.10 -0.99
CA ALA A 402 -9.72 35.56 0.15
C ALA A 402 -9.88 34.60 1.35
N ALA A 403 -8.83 34.55 2.16
CA ALA A 403 -8.99 34.43 3.61
C ALA A 403 -9.40 35.80 4.18
N ALA A 404 -10.59 35.89 4.79
CA ALA A 404 -10.89 36.85 5.86
C ALA A 404 -12.21 36.48 6.58
N ASN A 405 -12.08 36.13 7.86
CA ASN A 405 -13.03 36.34 8.96
C ASN A 405 -14.53 36.05 8.74
N SER A 406 -14.95 34.83 9.08
CA SER A 406 -16.18 34.59 9.86
C SER A 406 -16.24 33.14 10.32
N SER A 407 -16.44 32.91 11.62
CA SER A 407 -16.77 31.61 12.20
C SER A 407 -18.07 31.06 11.60
N PRO A 408 -18.11 29.81 11.08
CA PRO A 408 -19.34 29.25 10.53
C PRO A 408 -20.19 28.66 11.66
N SER A 409 -21.41 29.17 11.81
CA SER A 409 -22.47 28.53 12.58
C SER A 409 -22.76 27.14 11.99
N LYS A 410 -22.70 26.08 12.83
CA LYS A 410 -22.96 24.69 12.44
C LYS A 410 -24.37 24.54 11.84
N PRO A 411 -24.54 24.06 10.59
CA PRO A 411 -25.84 24.06 9.89
C PRO A 411 -26.75 22.87 10.23
N PHE A 412 -26.32 21.94 11.09
CA PHE A 412 -27.05 20.71 11.38
C PHE A 412 -27.05 20.35 12.88
N PRO A 413 -28.12 19.74 13.43
CA PRO A 413 -28.14 19.21 14.79
C PRO A 413 -27.03 18.17 15.01
N LYS A 414 -26.39 18.18 16.19
CA LYS A 414 -25.25 17.31 16.53
C LYS A 414 -25.57 15.82 16.28
N ASP A 415 -26.74 15.37 16.72
CA ASP A 415 -27.20 13.98 16.56
C ASP A 415 -27.32 13.54 15.08
N MET A 416 -27.62 14.49 14.18
CA MET A 416 -27.71 14.20 12.74
C MET A 416 -26.32 14.15 12.09
N VAL A 417 -25.39 14.97 12.56
CA VAL A 417 -23.98 14.92 12.14
C VAL A 417 -23.35 13.60 12.57
N ASP A 418 -23.59 13.19 13.81
CA ASP A 418 -23.04 11.96 14.40
C ASP A 418 -23.59 10.71 13.65
N TYR A 419 -24.89 10.69 13.34
CA TYR A 419 -25.50 9.63 12.52
C TYR A 419 -24.90 9.56 11.10
N LEU A 420 -24.74 10.71 10.43
CA LEU A 420 -24.18 10.75 9.08
C LEU A 420 -22.68 10.38 9.07
N GLN A 421 -21.92 10.79 10.08
CA GLN A 421 -20.52 10.39 10.25
C GLN A 421 -20.39 8.86 10.36
N CYS A 422 -21.27 8.20 11.10
CA CYS A 422 -21.25 6.74 11.26
C CYS A 422 -21.52 5.97 9.94
N GLN A 423 -22.32 6.55 9.03
CA GLN A 423 -22.67 5.90 7.76
C GLN A 423 -21.64 6.17 6.65
N VAL A 424 -20.85 7.25 6.78
CA VAL A 424 -20.06 7.79 5.67
C VAL A 424 -18.55 7.68 5.90
N CYS A 425 -18.07 7.78 7.15
CA CYS A 425 -16.65 7.66 7.46
C CYS A 425 -16.22 6.19 7.53
N GLN A 426 -15.06 5.87 6.94
CA GLN A 426 -14.40 4.57 7.07
C GLN A 426 -13.62 4.46 8.38
N THR A 427 -13.21 5.59 8.97
CA THR A 427 -12.62 5.63 10.31
C THR A 427 -13.71 5.36 11.36
N PRO A 428 -13.64 4.25 12.11
CA PRO A 428 -14.65 3.92 13.09
C PRO A 428 -14.59 4.88 14.29
N GLU A 429 -15.75 5.13 14.88
CA GLU A 429 -15.81 5.73 16.21
C GLU A 429 -15.31 4.73 17.25
N LEU A 430 -14.37 5.17 18.09
CA LEU A 430 -13.92 4.40 19.23
C LEU A 430 -14.74 4.82 20.44
N THR A 431 -15.53 3.89 20.97
CA THR A 431 -16.37 4.11 22.15
C THR A 431 -16.13 3.03 23.20
N GLY A 432 -16.24 3.39 24.47
CA GLY A 432 -16.12 2.48 25.61
C GLY A 432 -14.67 2.20 26.01
N SER A 433 -14.45 1.09 26.71
CA SER A 433 -13.17 0.83 27.37
C SER A 433 -12.04 0.51 26.39
N VAL A 434 -10.88 1.15 26.60
CA VAL A 434 -9.63 0.79 25.93
C VAL A 434 -9.15 -0.56 26.49
N GLN A 435 -8.98 -1.56 25.62
CA GLN A 435 -8.60 -2.93 26.01
C GLN A 435 -7.34 -2.96 26.87
N ASP A 436 -7.40 -3.71 27.97
CA ASP A 436 -6.37 -3.84 29.02
C ASP A 436 -6.08 -2.51 29.75
N SER A 437 -7.07 -1.62 29.83
CA SER A 437 -7.01 -0.37 30.59
C SER A 437 -8.35 -0.10 31.28
N ALA A 438 -8.32 0.68 32.36
CA ALA A 438 -9.50 1.10 33.11
C ALA A 438 -10.13 2.41 32.58
N CYS A 439 -9.69 2.90 31.41
CA CYS A 439 -10.12 4.17 30.85
C CYS A 439 -10.91 3.99 29.54
N ASP A 440 -11.87 4.88 29.29
CA ASP A 440 -12.67 4.92 28.07
C ASP A 440 -12.04 5.85 27.02
N TYR A 441 -12.16 5.54 25.73
CA TYR A 441 -11.58 6.34 24.64
C TYR A 441 -12.00 7.82 24.71
N GLU A 442 -13.26 8.09 25.05
CA GLU A 442 -13.81 9.43 25.14
C GLU A 442 -13.13 10.29 26.23
N SER A 443 -12.77 9.65 27.35
CA SER A 443 -12.08 10.31 28.46
C SER A 443 -10.63 10.62 28.08
N VAL A 444 -9.96 9.69 27.37
CA VAL A 444 -8.60 9.90 26.86
C VAL A 444 -8.58 11.06 25.87
N ASP A 445 -9.49 11.07 24.88
CA ASP A 445 -9.55 12.13 23.87
C ASP A 445 -9.76 13.51 24.47
N LYS A 446 -10.65 13.62 25.47
CA LYS A 446 -10.91 14.89 26.13
C LYS A 446 -9.70 15.36 26.92
N ALA A 447 -9.11 14.48 27.73
CA ALA A 447 -7.94 14.82 28.54
C ALA A 447 -6.70 15.17 27.70
N VAL A 448 -6.49 14.44 26.58
CA VAL A 448 -5.42 14.74 25.63
C VAL A 448 -5.60 16.13 25.04
N ASN A 449 -6.79 16.44 24.52
CA ASN A 449 -7.01 17.69 23.80
C ASN A 449 -7.06 18.93 24.71
N GLU A 450 -7.64 18.79 25.91
CA GLU A 450 -7.86 19.92 26.81
C GLU A 450 -6.68 20.19 27.75
N HIS A 451 -5.86 19.17 28.06
CA HIS A 451 -4.84 19.27 29.11
C HIS A 451 -3.46 18.75 28.68
N PHE A 452 -3.33 17.48 28.29
CA PHE A 452 -2.00 16.88 28.10
C PHE A 452 -1.29 17.35 26.83
N HIS A 453 -1.98 17.45 25.69
CA HIS A 453 -1.36 17.82 24.42
C HIS A 453 -0.73 19.22 24.45
N PRO A 454 -1.43 20.29 24.91
CA PRO A 454 -0.84 21.62 24.98
C PRO A 454 0.42 21.69 25.86
N LEU A 455 0.39 21.02 27.02
CA LEU A 455 1.50 21.00 27.98
C LEU A 455 2.70 20.21 27.44
N LEU A 456 2.49 19.00 26.90
CA LEU A 456 3.55 18.17 26.30
C LEU A 456 4.16 18.84 25.07
N HIS A 457 3.32 19.49 24.26
CA HIS A 457 3.77 20.23 23.09
C HIS A 457 4.64 21.44 23.49
N GLU A 458 4.25 22.22 24.49
CA GLU A 458 5.09 23.29 25.02
C GLU A 458 6.40 22.76 25.62
N LEU A 459 6.32 21.70 26.44
CA LEU A 459 7.49 21.09 27.11
C LEU A 459 8.55 20.62 26.11
N SER A 460 8.12 19.95 25.03
CA SER A 460 9.00 19.44 23.95
C SER A 460 9.80 20.52 23.23
N ARG A 461 9.35 21.78 23.28
CA ARG A 461 9.98 22.93 22.60
C ARG A 461 11.01 23.66 23.47
N LEU A 462 11.01 23.41 24.77
CA LEU A 462 11.96 24.03 25.70
C LEU A 462 13.38 23.47 25.47
N THR A 463 14.37 24.29 25.83
CA THR A 463 15.80 24.00 25.62
C THR A 463 16.20 22.60 26.10
N PHE A 464 15.69 22.14 27.24
CA PHE A 464 16.03 20.82 27.77
C PHE A 464 15.55 19.66 26.89
N PHE A 465 14.37 19.76 26.27
CA PHE A 465 13.71 18.64 25.58
C PHE A 465 13.83 18.68 24.06
N ARG A 466 14.27 19.80 23.48
CA ARG A 466 14.41 19.96 22.01
C ARG A 466 15.72 19.44 21.43
N TYR A 467 16.76 19.23 22.25
CA TYR A 467 18.08 18.81 21.78
C TYR A 467 18.35 17.35 22.13
N PHE A 468 18.66 16.54 21.14
CA PHE A 468 18.87 15.11 21.30
C PHE A 468 20.26 14.70 20.83
N LYS A 469 21.05 14.04 21.70
CA LYS A 469 22.40 13.54 21.35
C LYS A 469 22.29 12.14 20.78
N VAL A 470 22.69 11.92 19.52
CA VAL A 470 22.57 10.61 18.85
C VAL A 470 23.66 10.42 17.80
N ASP A 471 24.00 9.16 17.56
CA ASP A 471 24.87 8.75 16.47
C ASP A 471 24.03 8.27 15.27
N LEU A 472 24.04 9.04 14.19
CA LEU A 472 23.43 8.71 12.90
C LEU A 472 24.45 8.15 11.90
N GLY A 473 25.74 8.11 12.25
CA GLY A 473 26.85 7.71 11.40
C GLY A 473 27.14 6.20 11.44
N LYS A 474 26.58 5.45 12.39
CA LYS A 474 26.82 3.99 12.46
C LYS A 474 26.38 3.29 11.18
N GLU A 475 27.18 2.34 10.75
CA GLU A 475 26.84 1.46 9.64
C GLU A 475 25.83 0.40 10.09
N CYS A 476 25.02 -0.08 9.14
CA CYS A 476 24.07 -1.15 9.40
C CYS A 476 24.84 -2.44 9.76
N PRO A 477 24.56 -3.09 10.91
CA PRO A 477 25.25 -4.30 11.33
C PRO A 477 24.90 -5.54 10.49
N TYR A 478 23.86 -5.48 9.66
CA TYR A 478 23.44 -6.56 8.78
C TYR A 478 24.08 -6.40 7.39
N LEU A 479 25.12 -7.18 7.11
CA LEU A 479 25.89 -7.18 5.85
C LEU A 479 25.03 -7.16 4.56
N PRO A 480 23.92 -7.91 4.44
CA PRO A 480 23.10 -7.90 3.23
C PRO A 480 22.34 -6.59 2.96
N TRP A 481 22.32 -5.66 3.92
CA TRP A 481 21.52 -4.43 3.88
C TRP A 481 22.38 -3.17 3.64
N GLN A 482 23.71 -3.33 3.57
CA GLN A 482 24.64 -2.22 3.36
C GLN A 482 24.62 -1.66 1.93
N ASP A 483 24.15 -2.45 0.96
CA ASP A 483 24.05 -2.07 -0.47
C ASP A 483 22.79 -1.25 -0.80
N ASP A 484 21.90 -1.05 0.17
CA ASP A 484 20.71 -0.21 0.01
C ASP A 484 21.13 1.26 0.00
N GLY A 485 21.35 1.82 -1.20
CA GLY A 485 21.73 3.22 -1.38
C GLY A 485 20.88 4.20 -0.54
N MET A 486 21.49 5.31 -0.13
CA MET A 486 20.88 6.31 0.77
C MET A 486 19.60 6.93 0.18
N CYS A 487 18.67 7.36 1.04
CA CYS A 487 17.45 8.05 0.63
C CYS A 487 17.78 9.28 -0.24
N ALA A 488 17.31 9.31 -1.49
CA ALA A 488 17.58 10.40 -2.44
C ALA A 488 16.74 11.69 -2.19
N SER A 489 15.84 11.68 -1.20
CA SER A 489 14.97 12.82 -0.88
C SER A 489 15.71 13.81 0.01
N ILE A 490 15.75 15.09 -0.36
CA ILE A 490 16.29 16.16 0.49
C ILE A 490 15.54 16.27 1.82
N ASP A 491 14.25 15.90 1.84
CA ASP A 491 13.45 15.93 3.06
C ASP A 491 13.87 14.82 4.05
N CYS A 492 14.63 13.81 3.61
CA CYS A 492 15.21 12.76 4.47
C CYS A 492 16.40 13.25 5.30
N ALA A 493 17.11 14.31 4.88
CA ALA A 493 18.36 14.77 5.50
C ALA A 493 18.13 15.44 6.87
N VAL A 494 19.05 15.22 7.81
CA VAL A 494 19.04 15.84 9.14
C VAL A 494 19.96 17.06 9.18
N CYS A 495 19.48 18.19 9.69
CA CYS A 495 20.32 19.36 9.96
C CYS A 495 20.91 19.25 11.38
N GLU A 496 22.24 19.24 11.49
CA GLU A 496 22.97 19.23 12.76
C GLU A 496 22.89 20.57 13.50
N CYS A 497 22.95 20.55 14.83
CA CYS A 497 22.89 21.75 15.65
C CYS A 497 24.24 22.51 15.61
N PRO A 498 24.26 23.83 15.37
CA PRO A 498 25.50 24.59 15.45
C PRO A 498 25.98 24.71 16.90
N SER A 499 27.30 24.69 17.12
CA SER A 499 27.89 24.58 18.47
C SER A 499 27.51 25.70 19.46
N HIS A 500 27.02 26.83 18.98
CA HIS A 500 26.60 27.97 19.82
C HIS A 500 25.16 27.85 20.34
N GLU A 501 24.36 26.94 19.77
CA GLU A 501 22.98 26.66 20.22
C GLU A 501 22.92 25.59 21.32
N ILE A 502 24.02 24.86 21.53
CA ILE A 502 24.10 23.81 22.55
C ILE A 502 24.18 24.47 23.94
N PRO A 503 23.34 24.05 24.91
CA PRO A 503 23.40 24.53 26.29
C PRO A 503 24.83 24.57 26.86
N ALA A 504 25.25 25.74 27.35
CA ALA A 504 26.61 25.98 27.80
C ALA A 504 27.08 24.99 28.90
N PRO A 505 26.25 24.60 29.90
CA PRO A 505 26.65 23.58 30.87
C PRO A 505 26.92 22.22 30.23
N TRP A 506 26.20 21.86 29.17
CA TRP A 506 26.37 20.58 28.47
C TRP A 506 27.62 20.61 27.60
N SER A 507 27.79 21.69 26.84
CA SER A 507 29.00 21.90 26.05
C SER A 507 30.25 21.98 26.93
N GLN A 508 30.18 22.52 28.15
CA GLN A 508 31.29 22.54 29.11
C GLN A 508 31.59 21.17 29.72
N LEU A 509 30.58 20.33 29.96
CA LEU A 509 30.76 18.93 30.37
C LEU A 509 31.40 18.12 29.23
N ASP A 510 30.87 18.22 28.01
CA ASP A 510 31.42 17.58 26.81
C ASP A 510 32.85 18.13 26.52
N GLN A 511 33.13 19.41 26.79
CA GLN A 511 34.47 20.00 26.64
C GLN A 511 35.43 19.65 27.79
N GLN A 512 34.94 19.34 29.00
CA GLN A 512 35.78 18.81 30.08
C GLN A 512 36.18 17.35 29.79
N GLU A 513 35.33 16.59 29.08
CA GLU A 513 35.64 15.30 28.45
C GLU A 513 36.60 15.45 27.24
N THR A 514 36.56 16.58 26.53
CA THR A 514 37.30 16.83 25.26
C THR A 514 38.42 17.89 25.36
N GLN A 515 38.98 18.16 26.55
CA GLN A 515 40.01 19.20 26.71
C GLN A 515 41.44 18.71 26.39
N SER A 516 41.63 18.34 25.11
CA SER A 516 42.81 18.82 24.38
C SER A 516 42.53 19.02 22.87
N ARG A 517 41.91 20.16 22.53
CA ARG A 517 42.40 21.22 21.59
C ARG A 517 41.30 21.82 20.69
N GLN A 518 41.27 23.15 20.71
CA GLN A 518 40.44 24.10 19.93
C GLN A 518 40.89 24.16 18.45
N GLN A 519 40.17 24.68 17.44
CA GLN A 519 39.10 25.70 17.41
C GLN A 519 38.38 25.67 16.03
N GLN A 520 37.04 25.72 16.07
CA GLN A 520 36.06 26.34 15.15
C GLN A 520 36.23 26.35 13.61
N GLN A 521 35.19 25.86 12.92
CA GLN A 521 34.44 26.66 11.94
C GLN A 521 32.98 26.17 11.80
N ALA A 522 32.03 27.13 11.80
CA ALA A 522 30.60 26.89 11.74
C ALA A 522 30.14 26.43 10.35
N GLY A 523 29.35 25.37 10.28
CA GLY A 523 28.67 24.91 9.07
C GLY A 523 27.63 25.93 8.55
N LYS A 524 27.36 25.90 7.25
CA LYS A 524 26.38 26.78 6.60
C LYS A 524 24.93 26.28 6.76
N PRO A 525 23.92 27.17 6.75
CA PRO A 525 22.50 26.81 6.82
C PRO A 525 22.03 25.96 5.63
N CYS A 526 21.04 25.09 5.88
CA CYS A 526 20.50 24.10 4.94
C CYS A 526 19.79 24.70 3.69
N ASP A 527 19.53 26.02 3.65
CA ASP A 527 18.75 26.68 2.57
C ASP A 527 19.50 26.89 1.24
N GLU A 528 20.82 26.66 1.19
CA GLU A 528 21.65 26.86 -0.03
C GLU A 528 22.04 25.56 -0.76
N GLN A 529 21.41 24.42 -0.47
CA GLN A 529 21.71 23.17 -1.17
C GLN A 529 20.88 23.02 -2.46
N THR A 530 21.30 23.70 -3.54
CA THR A 530 20.90 23.33 -4.91
C THR A 530 21.80 22.23 -5.44
N GLY A 531 21.27 21.01 -5.55
CA GLY A 531 21.99 19.85 -6.10
C GLY A 531 21.47 19.46 -7.48
N GLU A 532 22.19 19.90 -8.52
CA GLU A 532 22.16 19.28 -9.84
C GLU A 532 22.53 17.79 -9.76
N SER A 533 22.01 17.04 -10.72
CA SER A 533 22.29 15.63 -11.01
C SER A 533 23.74 15.22 -10.78
N THR A 534 23.98 14.34 -9.80
CA THR A 534 24.74 13.07 -9.93
C THR A 534 24.94 12.43 -8.57
N LEU A 535 24.61 11.15 -8.48
CA LEU A 535 25.04 10.24 -7.41
C LEU A 535 26.56 10.37 -7.21
N SER A 536 27.00 10.62 -5.96
CA SER A 536 28.13 9.96 -5.26
C SER A 536 28.84 10.90 -4.29
N LYS A 537 29.05 10.39 -3.07
CA LYS A 537 30.04 10.83 -2.06
C LYS A 537 29.77 12.16 -1.37
N VAL A 538 29.16 12.07 -0.19
CA VAL A 538 29.63 12.89 0.94
C VAL A 538 31.10 12.51 1.19
N GLU A 539 32.03 13.44 0.99
CA GLU A 539 33.45 13.20 1.23
C GLU A 539 33.72 13.04 2.74
N ARG A 540 33.81 11.78 3.20
CA ARG A 540 34.33 11.38 4.53
C ARG A 540 35.85 11.49 4.64
N LYS A 541 36.48 12.48 3.98
CA LYS A 541 37.93 12.71 4.11
C LYS A 541 38.17 13.60 5.32
N ASN A 542 38.38 12.98 6.47
CA ASN A 542 39.39 13.34 7.49
C ASN A 542 39.23 12.47 8.75
N ALA A 543 39.21 11.15 8.60
CA ALA A 543 39.23 10.24 9.75
C ALA A 543 40.22 9.09 9.53
N VAL A 544 40.68 8.55 10.67
CA VAL A 544 41.49 7.32 10.95
C VAL A 544 42.91 7.65 11.44
N ALA A 545 43.47 7.06 12.51
CA ALA A 545 42.98 6.36 13.71
C ALA A 545 44.19 6.07 14.63
N GLY A 546 43.92 5.81 15.92
CA GLY A 546 44.69 4.89 16.78
C GLY A 546 45.82 5.49 17.63
N GLU A 547 46.20 4.92 18.78
CA GLU A 547 45.70 3.78 19.56
C GLU A 547 46.28 3.85 20.99
N SER A 548 45.54 3.23 21.93
CA SER A 548 45.98 2.67 23.21
C SER A 548 46.24 3.59 24.43
N PHE A 549 45.20 3.74 25.26
CA PHE A 549 45.36 3.80 26.72
C PHE A 549 44.17 3.13 27.42
N LYS A 550 44.45 2.39 28.50
CA LYS A 550 43.47 1.66 29.30
C LYS A 550 42.72 2.60 30.25
N GLY A 551 41.42 2.72 29.97
CA GLY A 551 40.24 2.75 30.84
C GLY A 551 40.30 3.38 32.24
N TRP A 552 39.25 4.16 32.53
CA TRP A 552 38.60 4.18 33.84
C TRP A 552 37.12 3.86 33.67
N GLU A 553 36.60 3.10 34.64
CA GLU A 553 35.26 2.51 34.66
C GLU A 553 34.16 3.56 34.53
N GLU A 554 33.58 3.67 33.34
CA GLU A 554 32.13 3.55 33.31
C GLU A 554 31.81 2.24 34.01
N LEU A 555 31.02 2.31 35.09
CA LEU A 555 30.19 1.15 35.37
C LEU A 555 29.43 0.91 34.07
N SER A 556 29.86 -0.12 33.34
CA SER A 556 29.06 -0.84 32.36
C SER A 556 27.85 -1.33 33.14
N SER A 557 26.92 -0.42 33.39
CA SER A 557 25.68 -0.78 34.01
C SER A 557 25.01 -1.63 32.96
N ILE A 558 24.87 -2.91 33.28
CA ILE A 558 24.13 -3.94 32.55
C ILE A 558 22.69 -3.48 32.21
N ASN A 559 22.27 -2.26 32.61
CA ASN A 559 20.93 -1.70 32.67
C ASN A 559 20.64 -0.60 31.62
N VAL A 560 21.38 -0.51 30.52
CA VAL A 560 21.09 0.43 29.41
C VAL A 560 20.19 -0.24 28.37
N TRP A 561 19.03 0.35 28.05
CA TRP A 561 17.98 -0.27 27.22
C TRP A 561 18.06 0.04 25.72
N ALA A 562 18.94 0.96 25.34
CA ALA A 562 19.30 1.24 23.96
C ALA A 562 20.80 1.57 23.92
N THR A 563 21.59 0.86 23.11
CA THR A 563 23.03 1.09 22.99
C THR A 563 23.32 2.52 22.51
N GLN A 564 23.68 3.38 23.46
CA GLN A 564 24.47 4.57 23.17
C GLN A 564 25.82 4.05 22.63
N GLY A 565 26.33 4.61 21.54
CA GLY A 565 27.53 4.12 20.84
C GLY A 565 28.71 3.78 21.73
N GLU A 566 29.45 2.74 21.33
CA GLU A 566 30.66 2.26 22.01
C GLU A 566 31.85 3.23 21.89
N ALA A 567 31.72 4.28 21.07
CA ALA A 567 32.67 5.37 20.95
C ALA A 567 31.93 6.71 20.91
N GLU A 568 32.23 7.63 21.83
CA GLU A 568 31.65 8.97 21.90
C GLU A 568 32.04 9.87 20.70
N GLU A 569 33.01 9.43 19.89
CA GLU A 569 33.61 10.17 18.77
C GLU A 569 32.64 10.50 17.62
N THR A 570 31.46 9.87 17.55
CA THR A 570 30.48 10.02 16.44
C THR A 570 29.12 10.59 16.85
N MET A 571 28.89 10.92 18.13
CA MET A 571 27.60 11.45 18.58
C MET A 571 27.46 12.95 18.36
N THR A 572 26.33 13.38 17.78
CA THR A 572 26.03 14.80 17.53
C THR A 572 24.72 15.23 18.19
N TYR A 573 24.63 16.51 18.58
CA TYR A 573 23.39 17.09 19.07
C TYR A 573 22.53 17.54 17.89
N ILE A 574 21.27 17.13 17.91
CA ILE A 574 20.28 17.47 16.89
C ILE A 574 19.15 18.26 17.53
N ASN A 575 18.76 19.35 16.88
CA ASN A 575 17.58 20.10 17.23
C ASN A 575 16.33 19.45 16.60
N LEU A 576 15.46 18.92 17.44
CA LEU A 576 14.24 18.20 17.03
C LEU A 576 13.20 19.11 16.36
N LEU A 577 13.22 20.42 16.66
CA LEU A 577 12.27 21.39 16.07
C LEU A 577 12.57 21.67 14.60
N GLU A 578 13.85 21.69 14.22
CA GLU A 578 14.30 21.84 12.83
C GLU A 578 14.20 20.52 12.05
N ASN A 579 14.12 19.40 12.77
CA ASN A 579 14.02 18.05 12.21
C ASN A 579 12.72 17.36 12.63
N PRO A 580 11.53 17.92 12.34
CA PRO A 580 10.27 17.35 12.78
C PRO A 580 9.95 16.01 12.10
N GLU A 581 9.22 15.14 12.79
CA GLU A 581 8.66 13.91 12.19
C GLU A 581 7.55 14.29 11.20
N ARG A 582 7.77 13.97 9.92
CA ARG A 582 6.85 14.28 8.81
C ARG A 582 7.08 13.35 7.63
N TYR A 583 6.31 13.51 6.55
CA TYR A 583 6.52 12.75 5.33
C TYR A 583 7.92 13.02 4.73
N THR A 584 8.72 11.96 4.53
CA THR A 584 10.07 12.03 3.94
C THR A 584 10.17 11.37 2.55
N GLY A 585 9.14 10.61 2.15
CA GLY A 585 9.17 9.76 0.95
C GLY A 585 9.71 8.35 1.17
N TYR A 586 10.27 8.05 2.35
CA TYR A 586 10.78 6.72 2.69
C TYR A 586 9.67 5.65 2.64
N SER A 587 9.80 4.68 1.74
CA SER A 587 8.79 3.65 1.45
C SER A 587 9.40 2.49 0.65
N GLY A 588 8.57 1.49 0.30
CA GLY A 588 9.01 0.34 -0.50
C GLY A 588 9.64 -0.78 0.32
N VAL A 589 10.40 -1.66 -0.34
CA VAL A 589 10.92 -2.91 0.21
C VAL A 589 11.86 -2.68 1.41
N GLN A 590 12.65 -1.61 1.40
CA GLN A 590 13.55 -1.29 2.52
C GLN A 590 12.74 -1.00 3.80
N ALA A 591 11.72 -0.13 3.72
CA ALA A 591 10.87 0.21 4.85
C ALA A 591 10.06 -1.00 5.34
N GLU A 592 9.54 -1.82 4.42
CA GLU A 592 8.80 -3.06 4.76
C GLU A 592 9.71 -4.07 5.48
N ARG A 593 10.95 -4.24 5.01
CA ARG A 593 11.94 -5.13 5.62
C ARG A 593 12.33 -4.69 7.03
N ILE A 594 12.51 -3.39 7.26
CA ILE A 594 12.80 -2.84 8.60
C ILE A 594 11.64 -3.13 9.56
N TRP A 595 10.40 -2.80 9.18
CA TRP A 595 9.25 -3.08 10.04
C TRP A 595 9.09 -4.56 10.31
N LYS A 596 9.26 -5.41 9.28
CA LYS A 596 9.23 -6.86 9.43
C LYS A 596 10.26 -7.34 10.47
N ALA A 597 11.51 -6.87 10.37
CA ALA A 597 12.54 -7.23 11.34
C ALA A 597 12.20 -6.78 12.77
N ILE A 598 11.64 -5.57 12.95
CA ILE A 598 11.19 -5.09 14.27
C ILE A 598 10.06 -5.97 14.82
N TYR A 599 9.09 -6.38 14.00
CA TYR A 599 8.03 -7.28 14.45
C TYR A 599 8.53 -8.69 14.74
N GLU A 600 9.54 -9.18 14.01
CA GLU A 600 10.15 -10.50 14.21
C GLU A 600 11.02 -10.58 15.48
N GLU A 601 11.43 -9.45 16.07
CA GLU A 601 12.05 -9.43 17.39
C GLU A 601 11.10 -9.89 18.52
N ASN A 602 9.78 -9.95 18.25
CA ASN A 602 8.74 -10.40 19.17
C ASN A 602 8.77 -11.92 19.43
N CYS A 603 9.87 -12.41 19.97
CA CYS A 603 10.07 -13.80 20.35
C CYS A 603 10.60 -13.85 21.79
N PHE A 604 9.73 -14.16 22.74
CA PHE A 604 10.07 -14.36 24.15
C PHE A 604 10.21 -15.87 24.40
N THR A 605 11.21 -16.33 25.16
CA THR A 605 11.37 -17.77 25.42
C THR A 605 10.38 -18.24 26.49
N PRO A 606 9.47 -19.20 26.22
CA PRO A 606 8.62 -19.75 27.26
C PRO A 606 9.40 -20.78 28.11
N PRO A 607 9.22 -20.81 29.44
CA PRO A 607 9.57 -21.98 30.23
C PRO A 607 8.53 -23.08 29.97
N GLU A 608 8.94 -24.12 29.22
CA GLU A 608 8.37 -25.48 29.12
C GLU A 608 6.84 -25.68 28.86
N GLU A 609 6.58 -26.26 27.69
CA GLU A 609 5.56 -27.28 27.32
C GLU A 609 4.06 -27.17 27.65
N ASN A 610 3.51 -26.14 28.31
CA ASN A 610 2.04 -26.03 28.44
C ASN A 610 1.49 -24.61 28.24
N ALA A 611 1.30 -24.21 26.98
CA ALA A 611 0.41 -23.10 26.62
C ALA A 611 -0.58 -23.55 25.53
N LEU A 612 -1.73 -24.04 25.97
CA LEU A 612 -2.89 -24.40 25.13
C LEU A 612 -3.76 -23.18 24.75
N ASP A 613 -3.28 -21.95 24.94
CA ASP A 613 -3.96 -20.74 24.49
C ASP A 613 -2.92 -19.68 24.09
N GLY A 614 -3.15 -19.01 22.95
CA GLY A 614 -2.11 -18.34 22.16
C GLY A 614 -1.40 -17.13 22.80
N MET A 615 -0.14 -16.94 22.39
CA MET A 615 0.81 -15.85 22.69
C MET A 615 0.93 -15.45 24.17
N CYS A 616 2.17 -15.42 24.67
CA CYS A 616 2.44 -14.94 26.04
C CYS A 616 2.01 -13.46 26.18
N LEU A 617 1.68 -13.02 27.40
CA LEU A 617 1.19 -11.66 27.68
C LEU A 617 2.21 -10.59 27.23
N GLU A 618 3.49 -10.92 27.30
CA GLU A 618 4.64 -10.08 26.96
C GLU A 618 4.80 -9.90 25.45
N GLU A 619 4.53 -10.96 24.67
CA GLU A 619 4.48 -10.90 23.21
C GLU A 619 3.38 -9.97 22.73
N ARG A 620 2.24 -9.98 23.44
CA ARG A 620 1.12 -9.07 23.18
C ARG A 620 1.49 -7.62 23.49
N VAL A 621 2.12 -7.36 24.62
CA VAL A 621 2.54 -6.00 25.02
C VAL A 621 3.54 -5.43 24.02
N TYR A 622 4.57 -6.20 23.66
CA TYR A 622 5.55 -5.78 22.65
C TYR A 622 4.87 -5.44 21.32
N TYR A 623 4.02 -6.34 20.81
CA TYR A 623 3.30 -6.12 19.56
C TYR A 623 2.42 -4.86 19.61
N ARG A 624 1.65 -4.66 20.68
CA ARG A 624 0.76 -3.50 20.82
C ARG A 624 1.55 -2.18 20.90
N LEU A 625 2.69 -2.17 21.59
CA LEU A 625 3.57 -0.99 21.64
C LEU A 625 4.16 -0.65 20.27
N ILE A 626 4.71 -1.64 19.56
CA ILE A 626 5.29 -1.42 18.22
C ILE A 626 4.21 -1.05 17.20
N SER A 627 3.03 -1.69 17.26
CA SER A 627 1.87 -1.37 16.42
C SER A 627 1.33 0.04 16.68
N GLY A 628 1.23 0.45 17.95
CA GLY A 628 0.85 1.81 18.33
C GLY A 628 1.87 2.85 17.86
N LEU A 629 3.17 2.54 17.96
CA LEU A 629 4.24 3.39 17.44
C LEU A 629 4.16 3.54 15.91
N GLN A 630 3.99 2.44 15.19
CA GLN A 630 3.83 2.45 13.73
C GLN A 630 2.58 3.24 13.31
N ALA A 631 1.48 3.13 14.05
CA ALA A 631 0.27 3.91 13.83
C ALA A 631 0.54 5.42 14.07
N SER A 632 1.29 5.77 15.11
CA SER A 632 1.69 7.15 15.41
C SER A 632 2.52 7.76 14.26
N ILE A 633 3.55 7.06 13.79
CA ILE A 633 4.41 7.52 12.68
C ILE A 633 3.58 7.75 11.41
N ASN A 634 2.71 6.79 11.06
CA ASN A 634 1.84 6.93 9.89
C ASN A 634 0.82 8.09 10.03
N THR A 635 0.40 8.40 11.26
CA THR A 635 -0.46 9.54 11.55
C THR A 635 0.30 10.86 11.35
N HIS A 636 1.54 10.98 11.81
CA HIS A 636 2.39 12.17 11.57
C HIS A 636 2.69 12.40 10.09
N ILE A 637 2.95 11.33 9.35
CA ILE A 637 3.13 11.36 7.91
C ILE A 637 1.88 11.93 7.21
N ALA A 638 0.69 11.57 7.67
CA ALA A 638 -0.56 12.08 7.13
C ALA A 638 -0.88 13.51 7.59
N LEU A 639 -0.55 13.88 8.84
CA LEU A 639 -0.74 15.24 9.37
C LEU A 639 0.16 16.26 8.66
N THR A 640 1.36 15.85 8.27
CA THR A 640 2.36 16.69 7.62
C THR A 640 2.87 16.01 6.36
N TYR A 641 1.99 15.92 5.36
CA TYR A 641 2.23 15.34 4.05
C TYR A 641 2.69 16.41 3.04
N LYS A 642 3.54 16.02 2.09
CA LYS A 642 4.07 16.93 1.06
C LYS A 642 3.27 16.80 -0.25
N PHE A 643 2.55 17.86 -0.60
CA PHE A 643 1.85 18.02 -1.89
C PHE A 643 2.70 18.90 -2.83
N GLY A 644 3.57 18.28 -3.62
CA GLY A 644 4.55 19.01 -4.44
C GLY A 644 5.51 19.80 -3.55
N ASN A 645 5.39 21.12 -3.52
CA ASN A 645 6.22 22.01 -2.69
C ASN A 645 5.52 22.52 -1.42
N LYS A 646 4.26 22.15 -1.17
CA LYS A 646 3.49 22.60 0.01
C LYS A 646 3.29 21.47 1.01
N TRP A 647 3.33 21.79 2.30
CA TRP A 647 3.00 20.86 3.39
C TRP A 647 1.53 21.00 3.76
N GLY A 648 0.85 19.88 4.01
CA GLY A 648 -0.55 19.88 4.39
C GLY A 648 -1.02 18.54 4.98
N VAL A 649 -2.27 18.51 5.40
CA VAL A 649 -2.91 17.31 5.97
C VAL A 649 -3.48 16.43 4.84
N ASN A 650 -3.28 15.12 4.93
CA ASN A 650 -3.78 14.14 3.97
C ASN A 650 -4.70 13.10 4.66
N PRO A 651 -6.02 13.37 4.78
CA PRO A 651 -6.97 12.46 5.40
C PRO A 651 -7.06 11.10 4.70
N SER A 652 -7.00 11.07 3.37
CA SER A 652 -7.08 9.81 2.61
C SER A 652 -5.91 8.87 2.89
N LEU A 653 -4.70 9.42 3.08
CA LEU A 653 -3.53 8.63 3.49
C LEU A 653 -3.70 8.09 4.90
N PHE A 654 -4.20 8.91 5.83
CA PHE A 654 -4.51 8.49 7.20
C PHE A 654 -5.52 7.35 7.23
N VAL A 655 -6.67 7.50 6.54
CA VAL A 655 -7.71 6.46 6.47
C VAL A 655 -7.14 5.15 5.95
N ASN A 656 -6.33 5.19 4.88
CA ASN A 656 -5.76 3.99 4.28
C ASN A 656 -4.71 3.27 5.14
N ARG A 657 -3.89 4.03 5.87
CA ARG A 657 -2.77 3.47 6.67
C ARG A 657 -3.15 3.18 8.12
N VAL A 658 -4.09 3.94 8.69
CA VAL A 658 -4.44 3.88 10.11
C VAL A 658 -5.96 3.84 10.30
N GLY A 659 -6.70 4.84 9.80
CA GLY A 659 -8.11 5.07 10.15
C GLY A 659 -9.04 3.88 9.91
N LYS A 660 -8.95 3.18 8.76
CA LYS A 660 -9.80 2.01 8.48
C LYS A 660 -9.44 0.76 9.27
N HIS A 661 -8.31 0.76 9.99
CA HIS A 661 -7.79 -0.39 10.74
C HIS A 661 -8.01 -0.18 12.24
N ARG A 662 -9.16 -0.62 12.75
CA ARG A 662 -9.57 -0.45 14.15
C ARG A 662 -8.48 -0.88 15.16
N GLU A 663 -7.85 -2.03 14.93
CA GLU A 663 -6.79 -2.57 15.78
C GLU A 663 -5.60 -1.60 15.94
N ARG A 664 -5.17 -0.92 14.88
CA ARG A 664 -4.06 0.04 14.91
C ARG A 664 -4.39 1.27 15.74
N LEU A 665 -5.64 1.73 15.66
CA LEU A 665 -6.12 2.82 16.51
C LEU A 665 -6.16 2.39 17.97
N GLN A 666 -6.66 1.19 18.28
CA GLN A 666 -6.66 0.67 19.66
C GLN A 666 -5.24 0.56 20.24
N ASN A 667 -4.27 0.13 19.43
CA ASN A 667 -2.87 0.04 19.82
C ASN A 667 -2.20 1.41 19.98
N LEU A 668 -2.61 2.42 19.22
CA LEU A 668 -2.15 3.81 19.40
C LEU A 668 -2.54 4.35 20.80
N TYR A 669 -3.81 4.18 21.20
CA TYR A 669 -4.28 4.62 22.51
C TYR A 669 -3.63 3.83 23.64
N PHE A 670 -3.45 2.52 23.45
CA PHE A 670 -2.70 1.69 24.38
C PHE A 670 -1.27 2.19 24.59
N ALA A 671 -0.53 2.47 23.51
CA ALA A 671 0.83 2.98 23.61
C ALA A 671 0.89 4.35 24.32
N TYR A 672 -0.08 5.24 24.05
CA TYR A 672 -0.18 6.53 24.74
C TYR A 672 -0.39 6.34 26.25
N LEU A 673 -1.38 5.55 26.65
CA LEU A 673 -1.68 5.27 28.07
C LEU A 673 -0.50 4.59 28.78
N PHE A 674 0.18 3.67 28.11
CA PHE A 674 1.36 2.99 28.63
C PHE A 674 2.48 3.99 28.97
N VAL A 675 2.80 4.92 28.06
CA VAL A 675 3.84 5.94 28.28
C VAL A 675 3.43 6.94 29.34
N MET A 676 2.18 7.41 29.34
CA MET A 676 1.67 8.31 30.37
C MET A 676 1.68 7.69 31.76
N ARG A 677 1.42 6.37 31.85
CA ARG A 677 1.54 5.63 33.11
C ARG A 677 2.99 5.59 33.59
N ALA A 678 3.97 5.35 32.70
CA ALA A 678 5.38 5.38 33.07
C ALA A 678 5.80 6.75 33.62
N ILE A 679 5.37 7.83 32.96
CA ILE A 679 5.62 9.22 33.40
C ILE A 679 5.00 9.46 34.80
N SER A 680 3.76 9.03 35.01
CA SER A 680 3.06 9.11 36.30
C SER A 680 3.77 8.34 37.42
N LYS A 681 4.26 7.13 37.12
CA LYS A 681 5.00 6.29 38.06
C LYS A 681 6.35 6.92 38.43
N TYR A 682 7.01 7.61 37.50
CA TYR A 682 8.29 8.31 37.70
C TYR A 682 8.17 9.73 38.28
N ARG A 683 6.96 10.17 38.66
CA ARG A 683 6.67 11.58 39.01
C ARG A 683 7.63 12.24 39.99
N HIS A 684 7.98 11.56 41.08
CA HIS A 684 8.75 12.16 42.19
C HIS A 684 10.19 12.42 41.76
N GLU A 685 10.78 11.46 41.06
CA GLU A 685 12.13 11.58 40.48
C GLU A 685 12.15 12.59 39.33
N LEU A 686 11.08 12.67 38.51
CA LEU A 686 10.98 13.63 37.41
C LEU A 686 10.92 15.08 37.93
N LEU A 687 10.23 15.33 39.04
CA LEU A 687 10.15 16.65 39.68
C LEU A 687 11.44 17.02 40.42
N ALA A 688 12.20 16.05 40.91
CA ALA A 688 13.48 16.24 41.59
C ALA A 688 14.67 16.36 40.63
N TYR A 689 14.47 16.14 39.33
CA TYR A 689 15.54 16.15 38.33
C TYR A 689 16.13 17.54 38.09
N ASP A 690 17.42 17.60 37.76
CA ASP A 690 18.11 18.84 37.43
C ASP A 690 17.97 19.16 35.93
N TYR A 691 17.09 20.13 35.63
CA TYR A 691 16.82 20.60 34.27
C TYR A 691 17.75 21.74 33.82
N ASN A 692 18.89 21.97 34.49
CA ASN A 692 19.77 23.09 34.18
C ASN A 692 20.32 23.02 32.73
N THR A 693 19.92 23.99 31.91
CA THR A 693 20.44 24.22 30.55
C THR A 693 21.26 25.51 30.45
N GLY A 694 21.32 26.30 31.52
CA GLY A 694 21.89 27.64 31.51
C GLY A 694 20.91 28.72 31.02
N ASN A 695 19.69 28.34 30.60
CA ASN A 695 18.58 29.26 30.39
C ASN A 695 17.58 29.14 31.56
N ALA A 696 17.73 30.02 32.55
CA ALA A 696 16.94 29.95 33.79
C ALA A 696 15.41 30.06 33.54
N ASP A 697 14.98 30.82 32.53
CA ASP A 697 13.57 31.01 32.22
C ASP A 697 12.94 29.71 31.67
N ASP A 698 13.62 29.06 30.71
CA ASP A 698 13.21 27.77 30.17
C ASP A 698 13.26 26.65 31.23
N ASP A 699 14.29 26.64 32.08
CA ASP A 699 14.49 25.63 33.12
C ASP A 699 13.39 25.72 34.20
N LEU A 700 13.02 26.94 34.58
CA LEU A 700 11.88 27.19 35.48
C LEU A 700 10.56 26.81 34.81
N ARG A 701 10.38 27.16 33.53
CA ARG A 701 9.15 26.83 32.79
C ARG A 701 8.98 25.32 32.62
N ALA A 702 10.06 24.59 32.36
CA ALA A 702 10.05 23.13 32.25
C ALA A 702 9.57 22.47 33.55
N LYS A 703 10.10 22.92 34.70
CA LYS A 703 9.69 22.44 36.03
C LYS A 703 8.21 22.76 36.32
N GLU A 704 7.75 23.95 35.94
CA GLU A 704 6.36 24.35 36.13
C GLU A 704 5.40 23.50 35.29
N ILE A 705 5.69 23.28 34.01
CA ILE A 705 4.86 22.42 33.14
C ILE A 705 4.85 20.98 33.66
N LEU A 706 6.00 20.45 34.10
CA LEU A 706 6.06 19.11 34.71
C LEU A 706 5.24 19.02 36.00
N ARG A 707 5.21 20.09 36.82
CA ARG A 707 4.30 20.16 37.98
C ARG A 707 2.84 20.15 37.54
N GLN A 708 2.46 20.94 36.55
CA GLN A 708 1.08 20.98 36.03
C GLN A 708 0.65 19.62 35.48
N LEU A 709 1.54 18.95 34.74
CA LEU A 709 1.29 17.64 34.13
C LEU A 709 1.17 16.50 35.17
N LEU A 710 1.89 16.58 36.30
CA LEU A 710 2.01 15.48 37.28
C LEU A 710 1.25 15.69 38.60
N LEU A 711 0.99 16.93 39.03
CA LEU A 711 0.49 17.26 40.37
C LEU A 711 -0.97 17.69 40.41
N GLU A 712 -1.66 17.82 39.28
CA GLU A 712 -3.10 18.11 39.24
C GLU A 712 -3.99 16.88 39.58
N GLY A 713 -3.46 15.92 40.34
CA GLY A 713 -4.13 14.68 40.74
C GLY A 713 -3.77 14.14 42.14
N SER A 714 -3.01 14.88 42.96
CA SER A 714 -2.77 14.51 44.38
C SER A 714 -3.61 15.35 45.34
N ASP A 715 -3.85 14.84 46.56
CA ASP A 715 -4.59 15.53 47.63
C ASP A 715 -4.02 16.95 47.95
N ASP A 716 -2.78 17.25 47.55
CA ASP A 716 -2.12 18.56 47.68
C ASP A 716 -2.66 19.64 46.72
N ALA A 717 -3.37 19.27 45.65
CA ALA A 717 -3.95 20.21 44.68
C ALA A 717 -5.01 21.13 45.29
N ARG A 718 -5.63 20.74 46.41
CA ARG A 718 -6.57 21.58 47.17
C ARG A 718 -5.94 22.87 47.74
N ALA A 719 -4.62 22.88 47.94
CA ALA A 719 -3.92 24.02 48.54
C ALA A 719 -3.50 25.10 47.52
N SER A 720 -3.45 24.77 46.22
CA SER A 720 -2.81 25.62 45.21
C SER A 720 -3.78 26.37 44.27
N GLY A 721 -5.10 26.14 44.37
CA GLY A 721 -6.11 26.97 43.70
C GLY A 721 -6.14 26.92 42.17
N VAL A 722 -5.44 25.98 41.53
CA VAL A 722 -5.50 25.75 40.08
C VAL A 722 -6.48 24.60 39.83
N SER A 723 -7.61 24.88 39.16
CA SER A 723 -8.66 23.89 38.89
C SER A 723 -8.55 23.34 37.47
N CYS A 724 -8.33 22.04 37.33
CA CYS A 724 -8.63 21.33 36.10
C CYS A 724 -10.17 21.17 35.98
N PRO A 725 -10.82 21.47 34.83
CA PRO A 725 -12.27 21.33 34.68
C PRO A 725 -12.79 19.90 34.84
N ALA A 726 -11.91 18.88 34.84
CA ALA A 726 -12.28 17.47 34.86
C ALA A 726 -11.27 16.59 35.64
N TYR A 727 -11.13 16.84 36.94
CA TYR A 727 -10.24 16.11 37.87
C TYR A 727 -10.33 14.56 37.77
N ALA A 728 -11.53 14.01 37.58
CA ALA A 728 -11.73 12.56 37.46
C ALA A 728 -11.13 11.95 36.17
N GLU A 729 -11.19 12.70 35.07
CA GLU A 729 -10.75 12.24 33.74
C GLU A 729 -9.22 12.31 33.61
N CYS A 730 -8.57 13.35 34.15
CA CYS A 730 -7.10 13.46 34.14
C CYS A 730 -6.42 12.43 35.04
N SER A 731 -6.98 12.16 36.23
CA SER A 731 -6.52 11.07 37.08
C SER A 731 -6.63 9.73 36.36
N SER A 732 -7.72 9.50 35.60
CA SER A 732 -7.98 8.25 34.89
C SER A 732 -7.01 7.98 33.73
N VAL A 733 -6.34 8.98 33.16
CA VAL A 733 -5.30 8.78 32.13
C VAL A 733 -3.96 8.41 32.78
N LEU A 734 -3.61 9.06 33.89
CA LEU A 734 -2.38 8.78 34.64
C LEU A 734 -2.45 7.48 35.48
N SER A 735 -3.65 7.00 35.76
CA SER A 735 -3.94 5.73 36.45
C SER A 735 -4.68 4.72 35.57
N GLY A 736 -4.90 5.01 34.29
CA GLY A 736 -5.75 4.21 33.41
C GLY A 736 -5.18 2.86 33.04
N PHE A 737 -3.92 2.63 33.39
CA PHE A 737 -3.20 1.42 33.11
C PHE A 737 -2.77 0.77 34.42
N ASP A 738 -3.20 -0.47 34.65
CA ASP A 738 -2.85 -1.27 35.82
C ASP A 738 -1.68 -2.20 35.48
N GLU A 739 -0.50 -1.90 36.00
CA GLU A 739 0.69 -2.73 35.76
C GLU A 739 0.54 -4.13 36.33
N SER A 740 -0.27 -4.31 37.39
CA SER A 740 -0.50 -5.61 38.03
C SER A 740 -1.38 -6.53 37.19
N ALA A 741 -2.19 -5.95 36.28
CA ALA A 741 -2.97 -6.68 35.29
C ALA A 741 -2.12 -7.18 34.10
N LEU A 742 -0.99 -6.52 33.82
CA LEU A 742 -0.11 -6.78 32.67
C LEU A 742 1.16 -7.56 33.02
N PHE A 743 1.66 -7.43 34.25
CA PHE A 743 2.83 -8.14 34.76
C PHE A 743 2.41 -8.84 36.07
N ARG A 744 1.68 -9.95 35.92
CA ARG A 744 1.04 -10.67 37.03
C ARG A 744 2.04 -10.97 38.16
N VAL A 745 1.92 -10.25 39.27
CA VAL A 745 2.32 -10.73 40.58
C VAL A 745 1.21 -10.37 41.55
N GLN A 746 0.20 -11.24 41.68
CA GLN A 746 -0.80 -11.11 42.75
C GLN A 746 -0.13 -11.49 44.08
N ALA A 747 0.41 -10.52 44.80
CA ALA A 747 1.08 -10.75 46.09
C ALA A 747 0.12 -11.28 47.19
N GLU A 748 -1.20 -11.14 47.02
CA GLU A 748 -2.19 -11.55 48.00
C GLU A 748 -2.51 -13.05 47.90
N GLY A 749 -1.97 -13.83 48.84
CA GLY A 749 -2.28 -15.26 49.00
C GLY A 749 -1.19 -16.24 48.52
N LEU A 750 -0.06 -15.75 48.01
CA LEU A 750 1.07 -16.58 47.56
C LEU A 750 1.98 -17.02 48.73
N SER A 751 2.52 -18.24 48.65
CA SER A 751 3.57 -18.69 49.57
C SER A 751 4.88 -17.93 49.33
N ILE A 752 5.80 -17.94 50.32
CA ILE A 752 7.11 -17.28 50.22
C ILE A 752 7.89 -17.75 48.97
N ASP A 753 7.77 -19.02 48.62
CA ASP A 753 8.43 -19.61 47.44
C ASP A 753 7.82 -19.11 46.12
N GLN A 754 6.50 -18.94 46.06
CA GLN A 754 5.81 -18.41 44.88
C GLN A 754 6.09 -16.91 44.66
N LEU A 755 6.25 -16.15 45.73
CA LEU A 755 6.63 -14.74 45.64
C LEU A 755 8.08 -14.58 45.13
N ALA A 756 8.99 -15.47 45.55
CA ALA A 756 10.37 -15.49 45.06
C ALA A 756 10.44 -15.86 43.56
N GLN A 757 9.63 -16.82 43.11
CA GLN A 757 9.53 -17.20 41.69
C GLN A 757 8.98 -16.05 40.83
N ALA A 758 7.90 -15.41 41.26
CA ALA A 758 7.30 -14.30 40.52
C ALA A 758 8.25 -13.09 40.41
N LYS A 759 9.06 -12.84 41.44
CA LYS A 759 10.12 -11.82 41.40
C LYS A 759 11.22 -12.17 40.39
N GLN A 760 11.64 -13.43 40.35
CA GLN A 760 12.64 -13.91 39.39
C GLN A 760 12.14 -13.86 37.94
N GLU A 761 10.88 -14.22 37.68
CA GLU A 761 10.26 -14.13 36.35
C GLU A 761 10.22 -12.67 35.88
N LYS A 762 9.86 -11.75 36.76
CA LYS A 762 9.81 -10.32 36.47
C LYS A 762 11.19 -9.73 36.12
N GLU A 763 12.24 -10.13 36.85
CA GLU A 763 13.63 -9.75 36.53
C GLU A 763 14.07 -10.33 35.17
N GLN A 764 13.67 -11.57 34.84
CA GLN A 764 13.96 -12.16 33.53
C GLN A 764 13.23 -11.45 32.38
N LEU A 765 11.98 -11.03 32.59
CA LEU A 765 11.22 -10.26 31.61
C LEU A 765 11.86 -8.90 31.34
N GLU A 766 12.35 -8.24 32.38
CA GLU A 766 13.10 -6.99 32.24
C GLU A 766 14.30 -7.15 31.31
N VAL A 767 15.09 -8.21 31.51
CA VAL A 767 16.25 -8.53 30.66
C VAL A 767 15.83 -8.81 29.22
N GLN A 768 14.77 -9.61 29.00
CA GLN A 768 14.29 -9.94 27.67
C GLN A 768 13.82 -8.69 26.91
N PHE A 769 12.97 -7.86 27.52
CA PHE A 769 12.52 -6.61 26.90
C PHE A 769 13.70 -5.68 26.59
N ARG A 770 14.66 -5.56 27.51
CA ARG A 770 15.87 -4.77 27.30
C ARG A 770 16.64 -5.23 26.06
N GLU A 771 16.87 -6.52 25.90
CA GLU A 771 17.55 -7.09 24.73
C GLU A 771 16.78 -6.81 23.43
N LYS A 772 15.44 -6.96 23.43
CA LYS A 772 14.62 -6.66 22.24
C LYS A 772 14.76 -5.20 21.81
N PHE A 773 14.65 -4.25 22.74
CA PHE A 773 14.77 -2.83 22.41
C PHE A 773 16.19 -2.42 22.00
N GLN A 774 17.23 -3.08 22.52
CA GLN A 774 18.58 -2.94 22.02
C GLN A 774 18.72 -3.44 20.57
N ASN A 775 18.13 -4.59 20.24
CA ASN A 775 18.11 -5.10 18.86
C ASN A 775 17.34 -4.18 17.92
N VAL A 776 16.18 -3.67 18.35
CA VAL A 776 15.44 -2.67 17.58
C VAL A 776 16.29 -1.42 17.33
N SER A 777 17.03 -0.93 18.33
CA SER A 777 17.95 0.20 18.16
C SER A 777 19.06 -0.06 17.13
N ARG A 778 19.55 -1.32 17.05
CA ARG A 778 20.50 -1.78 16.01
C ARG A 778 19.85 -1.88 14.63
N ILE A 779 18.59 -2.33 14.55
CA ILE A 779 17.82 -2.35 13.30
C ILE A 779 17.61 -0.92 12.78
N MET A 780 17.41 0.06 13.67
CA MET A 780 17.31 1.47 13.28
C MET A 780 18.58 2.00 12.60
N ASP A 781 19.75 1.40 12.84
CA ASP A 781 20.99 1.77 12.14
C ASP A 781 20.96 1.43 10.64
N CYS A 782 20.00 0.61 10.20
CA CYS A 782 19.80 0.22 8.81
C CYS A 782 18.74 1.05 8.08
N VAL A 783 18.19 2.09 8.73
CA VAL A 783 17.23 2.98 8.10
C VAL A 783 17.99 4.03 7.28
N THR A 784 17.80 4.01 5.95
CA THR A 784 18.49 4.90 5.00
C THR A 784 17.98 6.35 5.00
N CYS A 785 16.82 6.60 5.63
CA CYS A 785 16.27 7.93 5.87
C CYS A 785 16.76 8.47 7.23
N GLU A 786 17.59 9.51 7.24
CA GLU A 786 18.21 10.03 8.46
C GLU A 786 17.19 10.57 9.47
N LYS A 787 16.18 11.33 9.03
CA LYS A 787 15.09 11.77 9.94
C LYS A 787 14.30 10.59 10.50
N CYS A 788 14.03 9.58 9.69
CA CYS A 788 13.33 8.38 10.12
C CYS A 788 14.16 7.59 11.15
N ARG A 789 15.48 7.52 10.95
CA ARG A 789 16.44 6.91 11.87
C ARG A 789 16.53 7.67 13.20
N LEU A 790 16.59 9.00 13.14
CA LEU A 790 16.58 9.89 14.30
C LEU A 790 15.34 9.66 15.18
N TRP A 791 14.15 9.81 14.58
CA TRP A 791 12.88 9.61 15.30
C TRP A 791 12.67 8.17 15.72
N GLY A 792 13.08 7.20 14.89
CA GLY A 792 13.05 5.78 15.23
C GLY A 792 13.87 5.47 16.49
N LYS A 793 15.13 5.89 16.56
CA LYS A 793 15.99 5.70 17.75
C LYS A 793 15.44 6.40 18.99
N LEU A 794 14.98 7.65 18.83
CA LEU A 794 14.37 8.41 19.93
C LEU A 794 13.14 7.69 20.46
N GLN A 795 12.24 7.27 19.56
CA GLN A 795 10.96 6.67 19.96
C GLN A 795 11.13 5.29 20.60
N THR A 796 12.02 4.46 20.05
CA THR A 796 12.30 3.14 20.62
C THR A 796 12.98 3.25 21.98
N MET A 797 13.86 4.25 22.16
CA MET A 797 14.45 4.52 23.48
C MET A 797 13.40 4.98 24.49
N GLY A 798 12.49 5.88 24.10
CA GLY A 798 11.41 6.34 25.00
C GLY A 798 10.47 5.22 25.42
N LEU A 799 10.11 4.32 24.50
CA LEU A 799 9.32 3.12 24.84
C LEU A 799 10.10 2.15 25.73
N GLY A 800 11.38 1.92 25.47
CA GLY A 800 12.25 1.10 26.34
C GLY A 800 12.37 1.69 27.75
N THR A 801 12.53 3.00 27.88
CA THR A 801 12.52 3.72 29.15
C THR A 801 11.17 3.59 29.87
N ALA A 802 10.06 3.66 29.14
CA ALA A 802 8.73 3.45 29.73
C ALA A 802 8.59 2.04 30.32
N ILE A 803 9.04 1.00 29.61
CA ILE A 803 9.03 -0.39 30.10
C ILE A 803 9.93 -0.54 31.32
N LYS A 804 11.15 0.02 31.29
CA LYS A 804 12.09 0.05 32.43
C LYS A 804 11.44 0.61 33.71
N ILE A 805 10.69 1.70 33.59
CA ILE A 805 9.98 2.31 34.72
C ILE A 805 8.83 1.42 35.20
N LEU A 806 8.02 0.90 34.27
CA LEU A 806 6.82 0.12 34.62
C LEU A 806 7.16 -1.24 35.21
N LEU A 807 8.28 -1.86 34.80
CA LEU A 807 8.77 -3.10 35.37
C LEU A 807 9.45 -2.92 36.74
N ALA A 808 9.88 -1.74 37.16
CA ALA A 808 10.47 -1.60 38.49
C ALA A 808 9.47 -1.90 39.63
N GLU A 809 9.88 -2.60 40.69
CA GLU A 809 9.07 -2.74 41.92
C GLU A 809 8.92 -1.39 42.62
N ASP A 810 10.04 -0.69 42.82
CA ASP A 810 10.08 0.65 43.36
C ASP A 810 10.94 1.53 42.44
N VAL A 811 10.35 2.63 41.99
CA VAL A 811 11.02 3.58 41.10
C VAL A 811 12.24 4.23 41.75
N SER A 812 12.23 4.41 43.07
CA SER A 812 13.36 4.98 43.81
C SER A 812 14.61 4.09 43.77
N THR A 813 14.44 2.80 43.45
CA THR A 813 15.53 1.83 43.33
C THR A 813 16.15 1.79 41.93
N ILE A 814 15.49 2.38 40.93
CA ILE A 814 16.04 2.47 39.57
C ILE A 814 17.17 3.52 39.57
N PRO A 815 18.31 3.25 38.91
CA PRO A 815 19.29 4.29 38.64
C PRO A 815 18.63 5.50 37.98
N LYS A 816 19.06 6.71 38.36
CA LYS A 816 18.56 7.95 37.75
C LYS A 816 18.64 7.86 36.24
N LEU A 817 17.54 8.17 35.57
CA LEU A 817 17.48 8.11 34.12
C LEU A 817 18.46 9.12 33.50
N HIS A 818 19.12 8.70 32.43
CA HIS A 818 20.01 9.57 31.68
C HIS A 818 19.21 10.66 30.98
N ARG A 819 19.84 11.82 30.72
CA ARG A 819 19.20 12.96 30.05
C ARG A 819 18.48 12.54 28.76
N ASN A 820 19.14 11.76 27.91
CA ASN A 820 18.59 11.25 26.66
C ASN A 820 17.33 10.38 26.88
N GLU A 821 17.30 9.54 27.93
CA GLU A 821 16.13 8.72 28.27
C GLU A 821 14.93 9.61 28.66
N LEU A 822 15.14 10.68 29.46
CA LEU A 822 14.08 11.64 29.79
C LEU A 822 13.57 12.37 28.54
N ILE A 823 14.49 12.84 27.69
CA ILE A 823 14.15 13.57 26.46
C ILE A 823 13.33 12.68 25.54
N ALA A 824 13.73 11.42 25.37
CA ALA A 824 12.99 10.46 24.56
C ALA A 824 11.61 10.14 25.15
N LEU A 825 11.51 9.91 26.47
CA LEU A 825 10.23 9.61 27.13
C LEU A 825 9.19 10.71 26.91
N ILE A 826 9.58 11.98 27.12
CA ILE A 826 8.68 13.13 26.96
C ILE A 826 8.34 13.38 25.48
N ASN A 827 9.31 13.27 24.56
CA ASN A 827 9.05 13.46 23.13
C ASN A 827 8.15 12.35 22.55
N VAL A 828 8.28 11.10 23.02
CA VAL A 828 7.35 10.02 22.67
C VAL A 828 5.94 10.31 23.16
N ALA A 829 5.79 10.75 24.41
CA ALA A 829 4.49 11.14 24.95
C ALA A 829 3.84 12.27 24.13
N ASN A 830 4.63 13.28 23.75
CA ASN A 830 4.18 14.37 22.89
C ASN A 830 3.72 13.88 21.51
N ASN A 831 4.51 13.04 20.83
CA ASN A 831 4.12 12.51 19.51
C ASN A 831 2.87 11.62 19.63
N LEU A 832 2.79 10.72 20.60
CA LEU A 832 1.59 9.89 20.80
C LEU A 832 0.36 10.74 21.09
N SER A 833 0.50 11.77 21.93
CA SER A 833 -0.55 12.75 22.22
C SER A 833 -1.03 13.48 20.96
N ARG A 834 -0.10 13.94 20.11
CA ARG A 834 -0.40 14.59 18.83
C ARG A 834 -1.10 13.63 17.85
N SER A 835 -0.72 12.35 17.86
CA SER A 835 -1.38 11.34 17.04
C SER A 835 -2.81 11.07 17.50
N VAL A 836 -3.06 11.00 18.81
CA VAL A 836 -4.41 10.82 19.39
C VAL A 836 -5.32 12.00 19.04
N ASP A 837 -4.88 13.25 19.28
CA ASP A 837 -5.60 14.47 18.85
C ASP A 837 -5.86 14.45 17.32
N GLY A 838 -4.84 14.04 16.56
CA GLY A 838 -4.90 13.88 15.12
C GLY A 838 -5.99 12.92 14.63
N VAL A 839 -6.33 11.86 15.37
CA VAL A 839 -7.38 10.90 14.96
C VAL A 839 -8.74 11.60 14.83
N LYS A 840 -9.11 12.40 15.83
CA LYS A 840 -10.38 13.13 15.84
C LYS A 840 -10.43 14.16 14.71
N MET A 841 -9.37 14.95 14.55
CA MET A 841 -9.27 15.93 13.47
C MET A 841 -9.38 15.24 12.09
N MET A 842 -8.69 14.12 11.87
CA MET A 842 -8.72 13.39 10.60
C MET A 842 -10.09 12.82 10.28
N ARG A 843 -10.82 12.31 11.28
CA ARG A 843 -12.21 11.83 11.13
C ARG A 843 -13.17 12.97 10.78
N GLU A 844 -13.01 14.14 11.39
CA GLU A 844 -13.79 15.34 11.03
C GLU A 844 -13.50 15.79 9.59
N LEU A 845 -12.23 15.79 9.18
CA LEU A 845 -11.84 16.13 7.81
C LEU A 845 -12.37 15.10 6.79
N GLU A 846 -12.35 13.80 7.12
CA GLU A 846 -12.96 12.74 6.31
C GLU A 846 -14.46 13.00 6.12
N PHE A 847 -15.17 13.36 7.19
CA PHE A 847 -16.59 13.69 7.12
C PHE A 847 -16.86 14.93 6.26
N ILE A 848 -16.09 16.01 6.45
CA ILE A 848 -16.24 17.24 5.67
C ILE A 848 -16.01 16.95 4.18
N GLU A 849 -15.01 16.14 3.85
CA GLU A 849 -14.76 15.74 2.46
C GLU A 849 -15.95 14.98 1.91
N ALA A 850 -16.49 14.02 2.65
CA ALA A 850 -17.63 13.24 2.20
C ALA A 850 -18.94 14.05 2.10
N VAL A 851 -19.17 15.02 3.00
CA VAL A 851 -20.32 15.94 2.93
C VAL A 851 -20.19 16.89 1.75
N LYS A 852 -18.99 17.39 1.44
CA LYS A 852 -18.76 18.20 0.22
C LYS A 852 -19.09 17.40 -1.03
N GLN A 853 -18.65 16.14 -1.09
CA GLN A 853 -18.97 15.22 -2.18
C GLN A 853 -20.49 15.00 -2.30
N PHE A 854 -21.17 14.74 -1.18
CA PHE A 854 -22.63 14.56 -1.16
C PHE A 854 -23.38 15.85 -1.57
N GLY A 855 -22.94 17.01 -1.07
CA GLY A 855 -23.50 18.32 -1.42
C GLY A 855 -23.36 18.66 -2.91
N LEU A 856 -22.23 18.31 -3.53
CA LEU A 856 -22.00 18.44 -4.97
C LEU A 856 -22.95 17.55 -5.78
N VAL A 857 -23.15 16.29 -5.35
CA VAL A 857 -24.07 15.34 -5.99
C VAL A 857 -25.53 15.80 -5.86
N CYS A 858 -25.98 16.20 -4.67
CA CYS A 858 -27.34 16.70 -4.48
C CYS A 858 -27.57 18.04 -5.19
N GLY A 859 -26.60 18.96 -5.15
CA GLY A 859 -26.68 20.25 -5.83
C GLY A 859 -26.77 20.12 -7.35
N SER A 860 -25.97 19.22 -7.94
CA SER A 860 -26.02 18.92 -9.38
C SER A 860 -27.33 18.25 -9.79
N ALA A 861 -27.87 17.33 -8.98
CA ALA A 861 -29.18 16.73 -9.20
C ALA A 861 -30.32 17.77 -9.15
N VAL A 862 -30.31 18.69 -8.18
CA VAL A 862 -31.29 19.78 -8.09
C VAL A 862 -31.18 20.73 -9.29
N LEU A 863 -29.96 21.08 -9.70
CA LEU A 863 -29.74 21.93 -10.87
C LEU A 863 -30.26 21.27 -12.16
N LEU A 864 -30.04 19.96 -12.34
CA LEU A 864 -30.60 19.17 -13.44
C LEU A 864 -32.14 19.22 -13.44
N VAL A 865 -32.77 19.04 -12.28
CA VAL A 865 -34.23 19.13 -12.15
C VAL A 865 -34.74 20.54 -12.48
N VAL A 866 -34.06 21.60 -12.04
CA VAL A 866 -34.42 22.98 -12.34
C VAL A 866 -34.27 23.28 -13.84
N ILE A 867 -33.20 22.80 -14.48
CA ILE A 867 -32.97 22.91 -15.93
C ILE A 867 -34.07 22.18 -16.70
N LEU A 868 -34.42 20.96 -16.30
CA LEU A 868 -35.52 20.21 -16.91
C LEU A 868 -36.85 20.96 -16.77
N ILE A 869 -37.17 21.49 -15.59
CA ILE A 869 -38.37 22.31 -15.37
C ILE A 869 -38.37 23.55 -16.27
N ALA A 870 -37.23 24.24 -16.42
CA ALA A 870 -37.09 25.40 -17.28
C ALA A 870 -37.29 25.05 -18.77
N ILE A 871 -36.74 23.91 -19.22
CA ILE A 871 -36.92 23.38 -20.58
C ILE A 871 -38.40 23.03 -20.83
N PHE A 872 -39.05 22.35 -19.89
CA PHE A 872 -40.48 22.01 -19.98
C PHE A 872 -41.36 23.26 -20.02
N ARG A 873 -41.07 24.29 -19.20
CA ARG A 873 -41.78 25.58 -19.24
C ARG A 873 -41.57 26.31 -20.57
N LYS A 874 -40.35 26.29 -21.13
CA LYS A 874 -40.04 26.90 -22.44
C LYS A 874 -40.72 26.16 -23.59
N ARG A 875 -40.78 24.82 -23.55
CA ARG A 875 -41.54 24.01 -24.52
C ARG A 875 -43.04 24.29 -24.44
N LYS A 876 -43.63 24.38 -23.24
CA LYS A 876 -45.05 24.72 -23.02
C LYS A 876 -45.40 26.12 -23.51
N SER A 877 -44.50 27.10 -23.31
CA SER A 877 -44.66 28.46 -23.84
C SER A 877 -44.66 28.48 -25.38
N ARG A 878 -43.76 27.71 -26.03
CA ARG A 878 -43.72 27.58 -27.50
C ARG A 878 -44.96 26.89 -28.07
N THR A 879 -45.49 25.86 -27.41
CA THR A 879 -46.73 25.19 -27.84
C THR A 879 -47.96 26.09 -27.68
N ASN A 880 -48.02 26.89 -26.61
CA ASN A 880 -49.09 27.87 -26.43
C ASN A 880 -49.00 29.05 -27.41
N ALA A 881 -47.80 29.44 -27.84
CA ALA A 881 -47.63 30.45 -28.89
C ALA A 881 -48.08 29.92 -30.27
N HIS A 882 -47.81 28.64 -30.57
CA HIS A 882 -48.22 28.01 -31.82
C HIS A 882 -49.75 27.84 -31.91
N LYS A 883 -50.43 27.52 -30.80
CA LYS A 883 -51.90 27.44 -30.70
C LYS A 883 -52.62 28.80 -30.75
N LYS A 884 -51.89 29.91 -30.71
CA LYS A 884 -52.45 31.27 -30.83
C LYS A 884 -52.28 31.84 -32.26
N GLN A 885 -51.56 31.12 -33.12
CA GLN A 885 -51.32 31.45 -34.53
C GLN A 885 -52.16 30.59 -35.49
N GLU A 886 -52.76 29.49 -35.01
CA GLU A 886 -53.97 28.88 -35.58
C GLU A 886 -55.20 29.60 -35.04
#